data_AF-A0A9D4Z0F7-F1
#
_entry.id   AF-A0A9D4Z0F7-F1
#
_cell.length_a   1.000
_cell.length_b   1.000
_cell.length_c   1.000
_cell.angle_alpha   90.00
_cell.angle_beta   90.00
_cell.angle_gamma   90.00
#
_symmetry.space_group_name_H-M   'P 1'
#
loop_
_entity.id
_entity.type
_entity.pdbx_description
1 polymer ?
#
loop_
_entity_poly.entity_id
_entity_poly.type
_entity_poly.pdbx_seq_one_letter_code
_entity_poly.pdbx_strand_id
1 'polypeptide(L)'
;MRVIAVLSALLLVACGVQAIYQDQAGQYDWLQQYVGRVKLAQLVTRPRPRLYVATEAGVLAALSPADGTLLWRKVLAVDDAWTHMIALGNCVVTLSDAGRQLLAWDVDTGAALWAVAVASSLEPAGSVDLAAVGSQGVAVSVGGTIKAFDTAKGKLLWTADLAGGPVKLFPADSGGIWAASLGHSPSSAHISADGEVSQQASLAANGKQLSSKSVAGNEAGILALSEDGGSLCTTARGTTGSCQSLEALLPASADLQRARLVAGSCAGHAVLQVAGGAAVLALADGAAQLVKFVAGATASGCFRGPSPDAAPLVALATSGSAGLQLQVVSAADGSSVERQGSVASLAPQRVGGEAVHVAALFAAPAPGQSFRHLVVFKDDSLALVKDGGVAWTRLEELASVTDVLFTDLPAPTPENEAQWLAAQPSWRDSLRAEVLGLKLQASLLLNTELVKPHERRELERHKALTNDKLRPTRDADGFRKQAVVLTAGGKVLALHNGDGRVLWSVDFGPAAAPSKLAIWRVPHDVQHDIEVVAFAFGGEGTTATVINAHTGAVQHTLSSAGEAEDLLLVPQAAHDGTADQLVYALVPPGVGGTVRLLPDTPQAHAAFAAARPSLAFWRADEQAGSVSGFGFTESGAVEERWTSVLAPAGGSQRILAVAAHNPGEAVFSPARVMGSGEVKFKYLNPNALLVAVGVPGHASSQSEEPRLTMLLVDAVTGRVLFSQTHEGASGPVHAVLSENMATYHFWSVEAHRWQMASVELFDASPPTLRVSDLAFAETNTTSSSWDAPPLEVGSQSFLCRLPVVGLSVTRSARGNTAKQVMLLTQAGQVYLLDRRFLDPRRPIIPPGQKPTPEQAAEALPPYAPELPLSGSMFATLDREVKRLRGVAVEAAELESTMMMLAHGLDLFYTRLTPSRSFDMVPDDFPYALLVLILVSMSAATLVLSAMQQRGVVKAKWQ
;
A
#
# COMPACT_ATOMS: atom_id res chain seq x y z
N MET A 1 -2.36 -55.05 28.65
CA MET A 1 -1.15 -55.01 27.78
C MET A 1 -1.43 -54.61 26.33
N ARG A 2 -2.40 -55.25 25.61
CA ARG A 2 -2.67 -54.92 24.19
C ARG A 2 -3.25 -53.51 23.93
N VAL A 3 -4.03 -52.95 24.86
CA VAL A 3 -4.54 -51.56 24.74
C VAL A 3 -3.44 -50.52 24.95
N ILE A 4 -2.48 -50.80 25.84
CA ILE A 4 -1.32 -49.94 26.09
C ILE A 4 -0.40 -49.95 24.86
N ALA A 5 -0.18 -51.11 24.23
CA ALA A 5 0.63 -51.21 23.01
C ALA A 5 0.01 -50.46 21.81
N VAL A 6 -1.33 -50.42 21.69
CA VAL A 6 -2.02 -49.66 20.62
C VAL A 6 -1.99 -48.16 20.91
N LEU A 7 -2.15 -47.73 22.16
CA LEU A 7 -1.96 -46.33 22.57
C LEU A 7 -0.51 -45.86 22.39
N SER A 8 0.47 -46.70 22.72
CA SER A 8 1.90 -46.42 22.47
C SER A 8 2.23 -46.36 20.98
N ALA A 9 1.61 -47.20 20.15
CA ALA A 9 1.79 -47.15 18.69
C ALA A 9 1.13 -45.91 18.06
N LEU A 10 -0.01 -45.44 18.56
CA LEU A 10 -0.64 -44.18 18.15
C LEU A 10 0.16 -42.95 18.61
N LEU A 11 0.79 -43.00 19.80
CA LEU A 11 1.72 -41.97 20.27
C LEU A 11 3.06 -41.96 19.52
N LEU A 12 3.49 -43.10 18.96
CA LEU A 12 4.72 -43.21 18.15
C LEU A 12 4.55 -42.75 16.69
N VAL A 13 3.32 -42.69 16.16
CA VAL A 13 3.03 -42.10 14.84
C VAL A 13 2.87 -40.57 14.91
N ALA A 14 2.77 -39.99 16.12
CA ALA A 14 2.70 -38.54 16.34
C ALA A 14 4.09 -37.85 16.39
N CYS A 15 5.19 -38.61 16.37
CA CYS A 15 6.53 -38.03 16.38
C CYS A 15 7.09 -37.92 14.97
N GLY A 16 6.97 -36.73 14.39
CA GLY A 16 7.54 -36.46 13.07
C GLY A 16 7.37 -35.06 12.51
N VAL A 17 7.29 -34.01 13.33
CA VAL A 17 7.59 -32.65 12.86
C VAL A 17 8.42 -31.94 13.93
N GLN A 18 9.74 -31.94 13.77
CA GLN A 18 10.57 -30.91 14.38
C GLN A 18 10.72 -29.79 13.36
N ALA A 19 9.91 -28.74 13.53
CA ALA A 19 10.12 -27.44 12.91
C ALA A 19 9.88 -26.39 13.99
N ILE A 20 10.77 -25.41 14.11
CA ILE A 20 10.84 -24.61 15.33
C ILE A 20 9.70 -23.60 15.48
N TYR A 21 9.02 -23.10 14.43
CA TYR A 21 7.72 -22.37 14.53
C TYR A 21 6.96 -22.27 13.17
N GLN A 22 6.60 -23.39 12.52
CA GLN A 22 5.76 -23.35 11.29
C GLN A 22 4.25 -23.36 11.61
N ASP A 23 3.88 -23.84 12.79
CA ASP A 23 2.52 -23.92 13.29
C ASP A 23 1.86 -22.55 13.52
N GLN A 24 2.66 -21.50 13.77
CA GLN A 24 2.20 -20.13 13.98
C GLN A 24 2.09 -19.29 12.68
N ALA A 25 2.67 -19.75 11.56
CA ALA A 25 2.58 -19.04 10.28
C ALA A 25 1.13 -19.04 9.76
N GLY A 26 0.61 -17.86 9.42
CA GLY A 26 -0.79 -17.63 9.08
C GLY A 26 -1.74 -17.58 10.27
N GLN A 27 -1.24 -17.62 11.52
CA GLN A 27 -2.08 -17.48 12.71
C GLN A 27 -2.23 -16.04 13.20
N TYR A 28 -1.16 -15.24 13.10
CA TYR A 28 -1.09 -13.86 13.58
C TYR A 28 -0.67 -12.88 12.48
N ASP A 29 -0.41 -13.39 11.29
CA ASP A 29 0.00 -12.65 10.11
C ASP A 29 -0.95 -12.88 8.95
N TRP A 30 -1.08 -11.87 8.11
CA TRP A 30 -1.81 -11.95 6.84
C TRP A 30 -1.18 -11.04 5.80
N LEU A 31 -1.37 -11.41 4.53
CA LEU A 31 -0.96 -10.63 3.37
C LEU A 31 -2.20 -10.40 2.48
N GLN A 32 -2.52 -9.13 2.24
CA GLN A 32 -3.53 -8.74 1.26
C GLN A 32 -2.83 -8.15 0.03
N GLN A 33 -3.09 -8.78 -1.13
CA GLN A 33 -2.44 -8.44 -2.40
C GLN A 33 -3.38 -7.66 -3.31
N TYR A 34 -2.87 -6.54 -3.82
CA TYR A 34 -3.60 -5.65 -4.72
C TYR A 34 -2.88 -5.49 -6.06
N VAL A 35 -3.60 -4.96 -7.03
CA VAL A 35 -3.10 -4.60 -8.36
C VAL A 35 -3.11 -3.09 -8.56
N GLY A 36 -3.92 -2.36 -7.79
CA GLY A 36 -4.12 -0.92 -7.92
C GLY A 36 -5.10 -0.57 -9.05
N ARG A 37 -5.18 0.72 -9.40
CA ARG A 37 -6.15 1.22 -10.37
C ARG A 37 -6.02 0.60 -11.76
N VAL A 38 -7.08 -0.10 -12.19
CA VAL A 38 -7.13 -0.79 -13.49
C VAL A 38 -7.27 0.22 -14.64
N LYS A 39 -6.34 0.15 -15.60
CA LYS A 39 -6.33 0.97 -16.82
C LYS A 39 -6.83 0.18 -18.03
N LEU A 40 -6.39 -1.06 -18.17
CA LEU A 40 -6.76 -1.96 -19.26
C LEU A 40 -7.26 -3.27 -18.67
N ALA A 41 -8.32 -3.84 -19.26
CA ALA A 41 -8.80 -5.15 -18.88
C ALA A 41 -9.30 -5.94 -20.08
N GLN A 42 -9.07 -7.25 -20.07
CA GLN A 42 -9.62 -8.19 -21.05
C GLN A 42 -10.13 -9.45 -20.35
N LEU A 43 -11.41 -9.75 -20.56
CA LEU A 43 -12.05 -10.94 -20.02
C LEU A 43 -12.03 -12.04 -21.09
N VAL A 44 -11.23 -13.09 -20.86
CA VAL A 44 -11.10 -14.23 -21.75
C VAL A 44 -11.94 -15.38 -21.19
N THR A 45 -12.79 -15.99 -22.02
CA THR A 45 -13.72 -17.05 -21.59
C THR A 45 -13.24 -18.46 -21.92
N ARG A 46 -12.29 -18.62 -22.84
CA ARG A 46 -11.73 -19.91 -23.28
C ARG A 46 -10.20 -19.84 -23.38
N PRO A 47 -9.46 -20.91 -23.05
CA PRO A 47 -9.92 -22.23 -22.61
C PRO A 47 -10.44 -22.27 -21.16
N ARG A 48 -9.98 -21.35 -20.30
CA ARG A 48 -10.50 -21.15 -18.93
C ARG A 48 -10.85 -19.67 -18.73
N PRO A 49 -11.94 -19.35 -17.99
CA PRO A 49 -12.34 -17.97 -17.76
C PRO A 49 -11.30 -17.24 -16.89
N ARG A 50 -10.67 -16.20 -17.43
CA ARG A 50 -9.67 -15.36 -16.74
C ARG A 50 -9.90 -13.90 -17.08
N LEU A 51 -9.68 -13.04 -16.09
CA LEU A 51 -9.72 -11.59 -16.27
C LEU A 51 -8.29 -11.05 -16.19
N TYR A 52 -7.74 -10.61 -17.32
CA TYR A 52 -6.44 -9.94 -17.35
C TYR A 52 -6.63 -8.45 -17.11
N VAL A 53 -5.81 -7.88 -16.23
CA VAL A 53 -5.81 -6.46 -15.92
C VAL A 53 -4.40 -5.91 -15.97
N ALA A 54 -4.25 -4.71 -16.53
CA ALA A 54 -3.05 -3.91 -16.42
C ALA A 54 -3.38 -2.58 -15.75
N THR A 55 -2.56 -2.19 -14.77
CA THR A 55 -2.87 -1.08 -13.84
C THR A 55 -1.91 0.09 -13.99
N GLU A 56 -2.31 1.26 -13.48
CA GLU A 56 -1.46 2.46 -13.41
C GLU A 56 -0.23 2.23 -12.52
N ALA A 57 -0.32 1.31 -11.57
CA ALA A 57 0.79 0.90 -10.72
C ALA A 57 1.76 -0.10 -11.42
N GLY A 58 1.76 -0.20 -12.75
CA GLY A 58 2.68 -1.08 -13.48
C GLY A 58 2.46 -2.57 -13.19
N VAL A 59 1.26 -2.97 -12.76
CA VAL A 59 0.93 -4.37 -12.47
C VAL A 59 0.20 -4.97 -13.65
N LEU A 60 0.66 -6.14 -14.12
CA LEU A 60 -0.08 -7.03 -14.99
C LEU A 60 -0.55 -8.22 -14.16
N ALA A 61 -1.85 -8.51 -14.14
CA ALA A 61 -2.39 -9.58 -13.32
C ALA A 61 -3.49 -10.37 -14.03
N ALA A 62 -3.64 -11.63 -13.63
CA ALA A 62 -4.79 -12.45 -13.94
C ALA A 62 -5.64 -12.65 -12.67
N LEU A 63 -6.90 -12.27 -12.75
CA LEU A 63 -7.91 -12.43 -11.72
C LEU A 63 -8.90 -13.53 -12.13
N SER A 64 -9.39 -14.29 -11.14
CA SER A 64 -10.50 -15.22 -11.30
C SER A 64 -11.80 -14.45 -11.51
N PRO A 65 -12.53 -14.64 -12.63
CA PRO A 65 -13.85 -14.02 -12.80
C PRO A 65 -14.90 -14.55 -11.83
N ALA A 66 -14.66 -15.70 -11.18
CA ALA A 66 -15.63 -16.33 -10.28
C ALA A 66 -15.69 -15.66 -8.89
N ASP A 67 -14.55 -15.19 -8.38
CA ASP A 67 -14.42 -14.67 -7.01
C ASP A 67 -13.42 -13.53 -6.84
N GLY A 68 -12.81 -13.06 -7.93
CA GLY A 68 -11.86 -11.94 -7.88
C GLY A 68 -10.51 -12.31 -7.27
N THR A 69 -10.25 -13.59 -7.01
CA THR A 69 -8.96 -14.04 -6.47
C THR A 69 -7.82 -13.77 -7.46
N LEU A 70 -6.66 -13.39 -6.92
CA LEU A 70 -5.45 -13.15 -7.71
C LEU A 70 -4.81 -14.49 -8.07
N LEU A 71 -4.74 -14.81 -9.38
CA LEU A 71 -4.14 -16.06 -9.86
C LEU A 71 -2.63 -15.92 -10.03
N TRP A 72 -2.21 -14.84 -10.70
CA TRP A 72 -0.81 -14.44 -10.83
C TRP A 72 -0.72 -12.95 -11.09
N ARG A 73 0.44 -12.35 -10.78
CA ARG A 73 0.77 -10.97 -11.19
C ARG A 73 2.25 -10.79 -11.47
N LYS A 74 2.55 -9.77 -12.26
CA LYS A 74 3.89 -9.23 -12.53
C LYS A 74 3.85 -7.73 -12.24
N VAL A 75 4.79 -7.28 -11.42
CA VAL A 75 4.92 -5.88 -11.03
C VAL A 75 6.18 -5.36 -11.68
N LEU A 76 6.06 -4.32 -12.51
CA LEU A 76 7.18 -3.63 -13.11
C LEU A 76 7.93 -2.78 -12.07
N ALA A 77 9.12 -2.33 -12.46
CA ALA A 77 9.88 -1.35 -11.70
C ALA A 77 9.04 -0.10 -11.42
N VAL A 78 9.46 0.68 -10.42
CA VAL A 78 8.87 1.99 -10.15
C VAL A 78 9.07 2.86 -11.40
N ASP A 79 8.06 3.64 -11.77
CA ASP A 79 7.99 4.51 -12.96
C ASP A 79 7.82 3.85 -14.33
N ASP A 80 7.81 2.51 -14.43
CA ASP A 80 7.39 1.81 -15.65
C ASP A 80 5.91 1.41 -15.58
N ALA A 81 5.26 1.42 -16.75
CA ALA A 81 3.83 1.17 -16.88
C ALA A 81 3.50 0.42 -18.16
N TRP A 82 2.48 -0.44 -18.06
CA TRP A 82 1.91 -1.11 -19.22
C TRP A 82 1.12 -0.10 -20.06
N THR A 83 1.51 0.06 -21.32
CA THR A 83 0.84 1.00 -22.23
C THR A 83 -0.31 0.33 -22.96
N HIS A 84 -0.12 -0.92 -23.40
CA HIS A 84 -1.09 -1.71 -24.17
C HIS A 84 -1.06 -3.18 -23.71
N MET A 85 -2.19 -3.88 -23.90
CA MET A 85 -2.37 -5.29 -23.54
C MET A 85 -3.36 -5.96 -24.50
N ILE A 86 -3.00 -7.13 -25.04
CA ILE A 86 -3.89 -7.97 -25.84
C ILE A 86 -3.73 -9.44 -25.42
N ALA A 87 -4.83 -10.12 -25.11
CA ALA A 87 -4.86 -11.56 -24.91
C ALA A 87 -5.22 -12.29 -26.22
N LEU A 88 -4.33 -13.14 -26.72
CA LEU A 88 -4.47 -13.90 -27.96
C LEU A 88 -4.09 -15.36 -27.76
N GLY A 89 -5.02 -16.27 -28.06
CA GLY A 89 -4.80 -17.71 -27.92
C GLY A 89 -4.36 -18.08 -26.50
N ASN A 90 -3.13 -18.56 -26.36
CA ASN A 90 -2.54 -18.98 -25.09
C ASN A 90 -1.51 -17.98 -24.54
N CYS A 91 -1.47 -16.74 -25.04
CA CYS A 91 -0.58 -15.71 -24.51
C CYS A 91 -1.29 -14.38 -24.28
N VAL A 92 -0.73 -13.58 -23.37
CA VAL A 92 -1.03 -12.16 -23.21
C VAL A 92 0.18 -11.40 -23.69
N VAL A 93 0.00 -10.47 -24.62
CA VAL A 93 1.07 -9.62 -25.15
C VAL A 93 0.91 -8.21 -24.59
N THR A 94 2.00 -7.63 -24.10
CA THR A 94 2.02 -6.30 -23.51
C THR A 94 3.17 -5.44 -24.04
N LEU A 95 2.99 -4.12 -23.95
CA LEU A 95 4.02 -3.13 -24.22
C LEU A 95 4.40 -2.39 -22.93
N SER A 96 5.69 -2.36 -22.59
CA SER A 96 6.26 -1.61 -21.46
C SER A 96 7.42 -0.70 -21.92
N ASP A 97 8.05 0.00 -20.97
CA ASP A 97 9.18 0.89 -21.21
C ASP A 97 8.86 1.96 -22.27
N ALA A 98 7.74 2.66 -22.06
CA ALA A 98 7.17 3.62 -23.01
C ALA A 98 6.93 3.04 -24.43
N GLY A 99 6.69 1.74 -24.54
CA GLY A 99 6.42 1.05 -25.80
C GLY A 99 7.67 0.52 -26.52
N ARG A 100 8.85 0.57 -25.89
CA ARG A 100 10.10 0.04 -26.45
C ARG A 100 10.22 -1.47 -26.32
N GLN A 101 9.55 -2.07 -25.34
CA GLN A 101 9.64 -3.50 -25.06
C GLN A 101 8.30 -4.18 -25.30
N LEU A 102 8.29 -5.18 -26.18
CA LEU A 102 7.17 -6.07 -26.42
C LEU A 102 7.41 -7.40 -25.70
N LEU A 103 6.49 -7.78 -24.82
CA LEU A 103 6.60 -9.01 -24.04
C LEU A 103 5.37 -9.88 -24.25
N ALA A 104 5.57 -11.19 -24.29
CA ALA A 104 4.50 -12.17 -24.24
C ALA A 104 4.56 -13.01 -22.96
N TRP A 105 3.38 -13.26 -22.40
CA TRP A 105 3.18 -13.96 -21.14
C TRP A 105 2.30 -15.17 -21.38
N ASP A 106 2.63 -16.28 -20.72
CA ASP A 106 1.75 -17.44 -20.67
C ASP A 106 0.46 -17.09 -19.91
N VAL A 107 -0.70 -17.40 -20.51
CA VAL A 107 -2.03 -17.12 -19.93
C VAL A 107 -2.23 -17.78 -18.58
N ASP A 108 -1.67 -18.98 -18.39
CA ASP A 108 -1.97 -19.82 -17.25
C ASP A 108 -1.09 -19.49 -16.03
N THR A 109 0.20 -19.32 -16.26
CA THR A 109 1.25 -19.18 -15.24
C THR A 109 1.76 -17.75 -15.09
N GLY A 110 1.54 -16.89 -16.09
CA GLY A 110 2.16 -15.57 -16.15
C GLY A 110 3.68 -15.61 -16.37
N ALA A 111 4.24 -16.75 -16.81
CA ALA A 111 5.65 -16.84 -17.17
C ALA A 111 5.92 -16.04 -18.47
N ALA A 112 7.08 -15.37 -18.55
CA ALA A 112 7.49 -14.72 -19.79
C ALA A 112 7.84 -15.79 -20.83
N LEU A 113 7.20 -15.71 -22.00
CA LEU A 113 7.47 -16.60 -23.14
C LEU A 113 8.64 -16.08 -23.97
N TRP A 114 8.61 -14.78 -24.27
CA TRP A 114 9.64 -14.07 -25.01
C TRP A 114 9.54 -12.56 -24.77
N ALA A 115 10.62 -11.84 -25.05
CA ALA A 115 10.68 -10.37 -25.01
C ALA A 115 11.51 -9.86 -26.20
N VAL A 116 11.04 -8.79 -26.84
CA VAL A 116 11.68 -8.19 -28.01
C VAL A 116 11.71 -6.67 -27.87
N ALA A 117 12.89 -6.08 -28.07
CA ALA A 117 13.04 -4.64 -28.20
C ALA A 117 12.53 -4.19 -29.57
N VAL A 118 11.50 -3.35 -29.60
CA VAL A 118 10.86 -2.87 -30.83
C VAL A 118 11.54 -1.61 -31.36
N ALA A 119 12.16 -0.84 -30.46
CA ALA A 119 12.92 0.39 -30.75
C ALA A 119 14.30 0.34 -30.09
N SER A 120 15.32 0.88 -30.76
CA SER A 120 16.72 0.87 -30.30
C SER A 120 17.27 2.26 -29.93
N SER A 121 16.54 3.35 -30.19
CA SER A 121 16.97 4.73 -29.88
C SER A 121 16.54 5.17 -28.48
N LEU A 122 17.39 5.95 -27.82
CA LEU A 122 17.12 6.60 -26.52
C LEU A 122 16.14 7.79 -26.62
N GLU A 123 15.92 8.33 -27.82
CA GLU A 123 14.86 9.32 -28.09
C GLU A 123 13.49 8.76 -27.72
N PRO A 124 12.56 9.56 -27.17
CA PRO A 124 11.23 9.08 -26.82
C PRO A 124 10.59 8.45 -28.05
N ALA A 125 10.28 7.15 -27.97
CA ALA A 125 9.39 6.52 -28.93
C ALA A 125 8.14 7.39 -28.96
N GLY A 126 7.72 7.88 -30.13
CA GLY A 126 6.53 8.73 -30.25
C GLY A 126 5.25 7.99 -29.84
N SER A 127 4.12 8.25 -30.50
CA SER A 127 2.95 7.40 -30.28
C SER A 127 3.30 5.94 -30.65
N VAL A 128 3.11 5.04 -29.69
CA VAL A 128 3.16 3.59 -29.88
C VAL A 128 1.74 3.04 -29.80
N ASP A 129 1.45 2.00 -30.57
CA ASP A 129 0.18 1.27 -30.51
C ASP A 129 0.38 -0.23 -30.75
N LEU A 130 -0.61 -1.03 -30.36
CA LEU A 130 -0.60 -2.48 -30.45
C LEU A 130 -1.93 -3.01 -30.98
N ALA A 131 -1.89 -3.87 -32.00
CA ALA A 131 -3.07 -4.55 -32.53
C ALA A 131 -2.80 -6.03 -32.81
N ALA A 132 -3.86 -6.85 -32.77
CA ALA A 132 -3.79 -8.25 -33.19
C ALA A 132 -3.76 -8.36 -34.71
N VAL A 133 -2.92 -9.27 -35.23
CA VAL A 133 -2.86 -9.67 -36.65
C VAL A 133 -3.32 -11.12 -36.73
N GLY A 134 -4.58 -11.32 -37.11
CA GLY A 134 -5.21 -12.65 -37.08
C GLY A 134 -5.21 -13.26 -35.68
N SER A 135 -5.06 -14.58 -35.60
CA SER A 135 -5.06 -15.33 -34.33
C SER A 135 -3.67 -15.61 -33.77
N GLN A 136 -2.61 -15.39 -34.55
CA GLN A 136 -1.23 -15.78 -34.22
C GLN A 136 -0.18 -14.67 -34.39
N GLY A 137 -0.58 -13.45 -34.72
CA GLY A 137 0.33 -12.32 -34.87
C GLY A 137 -0.07 -11.11 -34.03
N VAL A 138 0.90 -10.26 -33.73
CA VAL A 138 0.71 -8.94 -33.12
C VAL A 138 1.52 -7.90 -33.87
N ALA A 139 0.94 -6.73 -34.14
CA ALA A 139 1.62 -5.61 -34.77
C ALA A 139 1.83 -4.48 -33.78
N VAL A 140 3.04 -3.92 -33.77
CA VAL A 140 3.41 -2.74 -32.98
C VAL A 140 3.79 -1.61 -33.93
N SER A 141 3.24 -0.41 -33.69
CA SER A 141 3.68 0.81 -34.37
C SER A 141 4.67 1.58 -33.50
N VAL A 142 5.79 2.00 -34.08
CA VAL A 142 6.74 2.92 -33.44
C VAL A 142 6.95 4.09 -34.40
N GLY A 143 6.28 5.21 -34.13
CA GLY A 143 6.24 6.32 -35.08
C GLY A 143 5.47 5.93 -36.34
N GLY A 144 6.13 5.99 -37.50
CA GLY A 144 5.57 5.61 -38.80
C GLY A 144 5.79 4.13 -39.18
N THR A 145 6.68 3.43 -38.47
CA THR A 145 7.05 2.04 -38.79
C THR A 145 6.21 1.06 -37.99
N ILE A 146 5.66 0.07 -38.68
CA ILE A 146 4.82 -0.99 -38.12
C ILE A 146 5.56 -2.31 -38.27
N LYS A 147 5.72 -3.02 -37.17
CA LYS A 147 6.40 -4.33 -37.13
C LYS A 147 5.44 -5.38 -36.61
N ALA A 148 5.26 -6.47 -37.35
CA ALA A 148 4.47 -7.61 -36.90
C ALA A 148 5.34 -8.74 -36.39
N PHE A 149 4.92 -9.36 -35.29
CA PHE A 149 5.62 -10.44 -34.60
C PHE A 149 4.70 -11.63 -34.43
N ASP A 150 5.29 -12.82 -34.55
CA ASP A 150 4.66 -14.09 -34.22
C ASP A 150 4.43 -14.22 -32.71
N THR A 151 3.22 -14.63 -32.29
CA THR A 151 2.88 -14.72 -30.86
C THR A 151 3.55 -15.89 -30.16
N ALA A 152 3.95 -16.94 -30.88
CA ALA A 152 4.56 -18.12 -30.28
C ALA A 152 6.04 -17.92 -29.93
N LYS A 153 6.81 -17.26 -30.80
CA LYS A 153 8.28 -17.13 -30.67
C LYS A 153 8.78 -15.68 -30.62
N GLY A 154 7.92 -14.69 -30.83
CA GLY A 154 8.32 -13.28 -30.93
C GLY A 154 9.17 -12.99 -32.17
N LYS A 155 9.10 -13.84 -33.21
CA LYS A 155 9.87 -13.62 -34.43
C LYS A 155 9.21 -12.53 -35.28
N LEU A 156 10.00 -11.58 -35.77
CA LEU A 156 9.54 -10.59 -36.74
C LEU A 156 9.02 -11.31 -38.00
N LEU A 157 7.76 -11.05 -38.35
CA LEU A 157 7.08 -11.57 -39.53
C LEU A 157 7.31 -10.64 -40.73
N TRP A 158 7.00 -9.36 -40.55
CA TRP A 158 7.14 -8.33 -41.58
C TRP A 158 7.27 -6.94 -40.97
N THR A 159 7.65 -5.98 -41.80
CA THR A 159 7.72 -4.55 -41.46
C THR A 159 7.09 -3.75 -42.58
N ALA A 160 6.26 -2.77 -42.22
CA ALA A 160 5.61 -1.85 -43.14
C ALA A 160 5.81 -0.42 -42.63
N ASP A 161 5.97 0.54 -43.54
CA ASP A 161 6.11 1.95 -43.21
C ASP A 161 4.91 2.74 -43.72
N LEU A 162 4.36 3.59 -42.86
CA LEU A 162 3.30 4.53 -43.21
C LEU A 162 3.82 5.96 -43.07
N ALA A 163 3.74 6.72 -44.16
CA ALA A 163 4.09 8.14 -44.15
C ALA A 163 3.05 8.95 -43.34
N GLY A 164 3.49 10.07 -42.75
CA GLY A 164 2.59 11.01 -42.06
C GLY A 164 2.74 11.09 -40.53
N GLY A 165 3.69 10.35 -39.94
CA GLY A 165 4.00 10.43 -38.51
C GLY A 165 3.35 9.30 -37.68
N PRO A 166 3.01 9.54 -36.39
CA PRO A 166 2.56 8.50 -35.46
C PRO A 166 1.32 7.74 -35.96
N VAL A 167 1.37 6.41 -35.86
CA VAL A 167 0.33 5.51 -36.37
C VAL A 167 -0.44 4.83 -35.24
N LYS A 168 -1.78 4.83 -35.36
CA LYS A 168 -2.71 4.01 -34.57
C LYS A 168 -3.12 2.76 -35.33
N LEU A 169 -3.22 1.64 -34.63
CA LEU A 169 -3.48 0.32 -35.19
C LEU A 169 -4.82 -0.23 -34.70
N PHE A 170 -5.59 -0.81 -35.61
CA PHE A 170 -6.88 -1.44 -35.32
C PHE A 170 -6.94 -2.82 -35.98
N PRO A 171 -7.47 -3.85 -35.30
CA PRO A 171 -7.61 -5.18 -35.90
C PRO A 171 -8.67 -5.17 -37.03
N ALA A 172 -8.43 -5.89 -38.12
CA ALA A 172 -9.41 -6.14 -39.19
C ALA A 172 -9.98 -7.57 -39.08
N ASP A 173 -11.25 -7.77 -39.46
CA ASP A 173 -11.90 -9.09 -39.50
C ASP A 173 -11.34 -9.97 -40.62
N SER A 174 -10.73 -9.35 -41.65
CA SER A 174 -9.91 -10.02 -42.67
C SER A 174 -8.67 -10.74 -42.13
N GLY A 175 -8.31 -10.53 -40.85
CA GLY A 175 -7.09 -11.02 -40.22
C GLY A 175 -5.88 -10.09 -40.42
N GLY A 176 -6.02 -9.01 -41.18
CA GLY A 176 -5.04 -7.92 -41.28
C GLY A 176 -5.21 -6.86 -40.18
N ILE A 177 -4.66 -5.67 -40.42
CA ILE A 177 -4.81 -4.49 -39.56
C ILE A 177 -5.12 -3.23 -40.37
N TRP A 178 -5.85 -2.32 -39.76
CA TRP A 178 -5.98 -0.94 -40.22
C TRP A 178 -5.00 -0.05 -39.49
N ALA A 179 -4.26 0.75 -40.24
CA ALA A 179 -3.30 1.71 -39.73
C ALA A 179 -3.75 3.13 -40.07
N ALA A 180 -3.77 4.03 -39.07
CA ALA A 180 -4.14 5.44 -39.23
C ALA A 180 -3.00 6.33 -38.76
N SER A 181 -2.42 7.11 -39.68
CA SER A 181 -1.45 8.17 -39.38
C SER A 181 -2.18 9.50 -39.20
N LEU A 182 -1.88 10.23 -38.12
CA LEU A 182 -2.63 11.42 -37.70
C LEU A 182 -1.77 12.69 -37.61
N GLY A 183 -0.60 12.71 -38.25
CA GLY A 183 0.21 13.92 -38.31
C GLY A 183 -0.34 14.95 -39.31
N HIS A 184 0.51 15.84 -39.78
CA HIS A 184 0.16 16.98 -40.66
C HIS A 184 -0.56 16.56 -41.96
N SER A 185 -0.38 15.32 -42.41
CA SER A 185 -1.07 14.75 -43.56
C SER A 185 -1.70 13.42 -43.14
N PRO A 186 -2.90 13.46 -42.53
CA PRO A 186 -3.47 12.27 -41.95
C PRO A 186 -3.89 11.30 -43.06
N SER A 187 -3.50 10.05 -42.90
CA SER A 187 -3.75 9.00 -43.89
C SER A 187 -4.08 7.67 -43.22
N SER A 188 -4.77 6.80 -43.94
CA SER A 188 -5.08 5.46 -43.49
C SER A 188 -4.69 4.42 -44.52
N ALA A 189 -4.34 3.22 -44.05
CA ALA A 189 -4.01 2.08 -44.90
C ALA A 189 -4.51 0.76 -44.30
N HIS A 190 -4.93 -0.17 -45.15
CA HIS A 190 -5.22 -1.54 -44.76
C HIS A 190 -4.01 -2.42 -45.05
N ILE A 191 -3.48 -3.10 -44.04
CA ILE A 191 -2.32 -3.97 -44.15
C ILE A 191 -2.81 -5.41 -43.99
N SER A 192 -2.54 -6.26 -44.98
CA SER A 192 -2.92 -7.68 -44.94
C SER A 192 -2.18 -8.42 -43.82
N ALA A 193 -2.63 -9.64 -43.50
CA ALA A 193 -1.93 -10.49 -42.52
C ALA A 193 -0.46 -10.77 -42.90
N ASP A 194 -0.16 -10.77 -44.21
CA ASP A 194 1.18 -10.99 -44.76
C ASP A 194 2.02 -9.70 -44.87
N GLY A 195 1.46 -8.55 -44.48
CA GLY A 195 2.16 -7.26 -44.46
C GLY A 195 2.02 -6.45 -45.74
N GLU A 196 1.17 -6.86 -46.69
CA GLU A 196 0.94 -6.09 -47.91
C GLU A 196 0.04 -4.89 -47.62
N VAL A 197 0.54 -3.68 -47.93
CA VAL A 197 -0.20 -2.44 -47.76
C VAL A 197 -1.13 -2.24 -48.95
N SER A 198 -2.43 -2.25 -48.69
CA SER A 198 -3.50 -2.05 -49.65
C SER A 198 -4.30 -0.80 -49.28
N GLN A 199 -4.61 0.03 -50.29
CA GLN A 199 -5.53 1.16 -50.19
C GLN A 199 -5.12 2.26 -49.19
N GLN A 200 -4.50 3.34 -49.70
CA GLN A 200 -4.16 4.52 -48.89
C GLN A 200 -5.21 5.63 -49.09
N ALA A 201 -5.91 6.03 -48.04
CA ALA A 201 -6.89 7.13 -48.08
C ALA A 201 -6.37 8.34 -47.30
N SER A 202 -6.53 9.55 -47.84
CA SER A 202 -6.27 10.78 -47.11
C SER A 202 -7.48 11.15 -46.26
N LEU A 203 -7.27 11.35 -44.95
CA LEU A 203 -8.27 11.91 -44.06
C LEU A 203 -8.39 13.40 -44.36
N ALA A 204 -9.56 13.85 -44.85
CA ALA A 204 -9.80 15.28 -45.03
C ALA A 204 -10.07 15.90 -43.65
N ALA A 205 -9.11 16.68 -43.14
CA ALA A 205 -9.27 17.37 -41.87
C ALA A 205 -9.90 18.77 -42.02
N ASN A 206 -10.26 19.18 -43.25
CA ASN A 206 -10.84 20.49 -43.58
C ASN A 206 -10.09 21.69 -42.94
N GLY A 207 -8.76 21.62 -42.88
CA GLY A 207 -7.91 22.65 -42.26
C GLY A 207 -7.82 22.61 -40.73
N LYS A 208 -8.49 21.65 -40.07
CA LYS A 208 -8.35 21.40 -38.63
C LYS A 208 -7.25 20.38 -38.32
N GLN A 209 -6.62 20.50 -37.16
CA GLN A 209 -5.67 19.50 -36.66
C GLN A 209 -6.45 18.37 -35.96
N LEU A 210 -6.10 17.11 -36.24
CA LEU A 210 -6.74 15.94 -35.64
C LEU A 210 -5.99 15.51 -34.37
N SER A 211 -6.74 15.11 -33.35
CA SER A 211 -6.16 14.64 -32.09
C SER A 211 -5.65 13.21 -32.23
N SER A 212 -4.35 13.00 -32.03
CA SER A 212 -3.73 11.67 -31.98
C SER A 212 -4.18 10.82 -30.78
N LYS A 213 -4.82 11.44 -29.78
CA LYS A 213 -5.33 10.79 -28.56
C LYS A 213 -6.77 10.32 -28.68
N SER A 214 -7.51 10.80 -29.67
CA SER A 214 -8.94 10.57 -29.81
C SER A 214 -9.28 10.04 -31.20
N VAL A 215 -8.82 8.82 -31.49
CA VAL A 215 -9.09 8.12 -32.74
C VAL A 215 -9.60 6.72 -32.48
N ALA A 216 -10.62 6.34 -33.24
CA ALA A 216 -11.17 5.00 -33.28
C ALA A 216 -11.23 4.55 -34.74
N GLY A 217 -10.96 3.28 -34.99
CA GLY A 217 -10.97 2.72 -36.34
C GLY A 217 -11.54 1.31 -36.34
N ASN A 218 -12.18 0.95 -37.44
CA ASN A 218 -12.76 -0.36 -37.68
C ASN A 218 -12.74 -0.67 -39.20
N GLU A 219 -13.39 -1.76 -39.60
CA GLU A 219 -13.47 -2.18 -41.01
C GLU A 219 -14.19 -1.20 -41.94
N ALA A 220 -15.16 -0.45 -41.42
CA ALA A 220 -15.90 0.55 -42.20
C ALA A 220 -15.05 1.82 -42.41
N GLY A 221 -14.12 2.11 -41.50
CA GLY A 221 -13.24 3.27 -41.60
C GLY A 221 -12.74 3.82 -40.27
N ILE A 222 -12.22 5.05 -40.31
CA ILE A 222 -11.57 5.72 -39.17
C ILE A 222 -12.31 6.97 -38.79
N LEU A 223 -12.44 7.19 -37.48
CA LEU A 223 -13.01 8.37 -36.84
C LEU A 223 -11.96 9.05 -35.97
N ALA A 224 -11.84 10.36 -36.09
CA ALA A 224 -10.92 11.17 -35.31
C ALA A 224 -11.61 12.44 -34.85
N LEU A 225 -11.40 12.83 -33.58
CA LEU A 225 -11.83 14.14 -33.11
C LEU A 225 -10.81 15.20 -33.51
N SER A 226 -11.29 16.39 -33.86
CA SER A 226 -10.45 17.58 -33.99
C SER A 226 -9.83 17.94 -32.64
N GLU A 227 -8.67 18.58 -32.65
CA GLU A 227 -7.91 18.93 -31.44
C GLU A 227 -8.67 19.93 -30.55
N ASP A 228 -9.52 20.78 -31.15
CA ASP A 228 -10.45 21.67 -30.45
C ASP A 228 -11.63 20.92 -29.78
N GLY A 229 -11.78 19.61 -30.03
CA GLY A 229 -12.86 18.77 -29.50
C GLY A 229 -14.24 19.06 -30.08
N GLY A 230 -14.38 19.95 -31.06
CA GLY A 230 -15.68 20.43 -31.57
C GLY A 230 -16.20 19.71 -32.82
N SER A 231 -15.39 18.89 -33.47
CA SER A 231 -15.75 18.22 -34.72
C SER A 231 -15.27 16.77 -34.76
N LEU A 232 -16.08 15.92 -35.38
CA LEU A 232 -15.75 14.52 -35.65
C LEU A 232 -15.47 14.35 -37.13
N CYS A 233 -14.25 13.95 -37.46
CA CYS A 233 -13.83 13.68 -38.83
C CYS A 233 -13.82 12.18 -39.08
N THR A 234 -14.37 11.77 -40.21
CA THR A 234 -14.52 10.37 -40.58
C THR A 234 -14.01 10.11 -41.99
N THR A 235 -13.44 8.94 -42.22
CA THR A 235 -13.13 8.42 -43.55
C THR A 235 -13.62 6.99 -43.62
N ALA A 236 -14.25 6.60 -44.73
CA ALA A 236 -14.64 5.23 -44.97
C ALA A 236 -13.81 4.62 -46.10
N ARG A 237 -13.85 3.29 -46.22
CA ARG A 237 -13.07 2.57 -47.23
C ARG A 237 -13.38 3.08 -48.64
N GLY A 238 -12.37 3.68 -49.30
CA GLY A 238 -12.47 4.14 -50.69
C GLY A 238 -13.22 5.45 -50.90
N THR A 239 -13.56 6.18 -49.82
CA THR A 239 -14.19 7.50 -49.90
C THR A 239 -13.27 8.61 -49.41
N THR A 240 -13.49 9.83 -49.88
CA THR A 240 -12.85 11.03 -49.32
C THR A 240 -13.45 11.32 -47.95
N GLY A 241 -12.60 11.64 -46.96
CA GLY A 241 -13.08 11.93 -45.60
C GLY A 241 -13.99 13.16 -45.52
N SER A 242 -14.79 13.25 -44.46
CA SER A 242 -15.65 14.39 -44.14
C SER A 242 -15.55 14.73 -42.65
N CYS A 243 -15.81 15.99 -42.26
CA CYS A 243 -15.86 16.42 -40.86
C CYS A 243 -17.22 17.02 -40.54
N GLN A 244 -17.82 16.58 -39.43
CA GLN A 244 -19.11 17.04 -38.93
C GLN A 244 -18.95 17.76 -37.58
N SER A 245 -19.75 18.80 -37.32
CA SER A 245 -19.82 19.44 -36.00
C SER A 245 -20.49 18.51 -34.99
N LEU A 246 -19.93 18.39 -33.78
CA LEU A 246 -20.54 17.58 -32.72
C LEU A 246 -21.92 18.12 -32.30
N GLU A 247 -22.13 19.44 -32.34
CA GLU A 247 -23.42 20.07 -32.05
C GLU A 247 -24.52 19.67 -33.05
N ALA A 248 -24.13 19.35 -34.29
CA ALA A 248 -25.07 18.89 -35.32
C ALA A 248 -25.32 17.38 -35.23
N LEU A 249 -24.35 16.61 -34.72
CA LEU A 249 -24.41 15.16 -34.62
C LEU A 249 -25.12 14.67 -33.34
N LEU A 250 -24.98 15.41 -32.23
CA LEU A 250 -25.49 15.05 -30.92
C LEU A 250 -26.74 15.86 -30.54
N PRO A 251 -27.62 15.33 -29.69
CA PRO A 251 -28.79 16.06 -29.22
C PRO A 251 -28.38 17.31 -28.42
N ALA A 252 -29.19 18.37 -28.45
CA ALA A 252 -28.91 19.64 -27.76
C ALA A 252 -28.76 19.52 -26.23
N SER A 253 -29.20 18.41 -25.63
CA SER A 253 -29.02 18.10 -24.21
C SER A 253 -27.65 17.50 -23.86
N ALA A 254 -26.81 17.19 -24.85
CA ALA A 254 -25.49 16.63 -24.65
C ALA A 254 -24.50 17.73 -24.24
N ASP A 255 -23.91 17.61 -23.05
CA ASP A 255 -22.75 18.40 -22.67
C ASP A 255 -21.51 17.86 -23.41
N LEU A 256 -21.03 18.64 -24.39
CA LEU A 256 -19.92 18.29 -25.29
C LEU A 256 -18.54 18.42 -24.64
N GLN A 257 -18.45 18.89 -23.39
CA GLN A 257 -17.18 18.95 -22.68
C GLN A 257 -16.54 17.56 -22.57
N ARG A 258 -15.21 17.52 -22.68
CA ARG A 258 -14.38 16.30 -22.58
C ARG A 258 -14.79 15.18 -23.54
N ALA A 259 -15.20 15.53 -24.76
CA ALA A 259 -15.47 14.56 -25.82
C ALA A 259 -14.25 13.66 -26.08
N ARG A 260 -14.44 12.34 -25.98
CA ARG A 260 -13.41 11.33 -26.28
C ARG A 260 -14.01 10.13 -26.99
N LEU A 261 -13.30 9.62 -27.99
CA LEU A 261 -13.65 8.35 -28.61
C LEU A 261 -13.16 7.20 -27.72
N VAL A 262 -14.02 6.22 -27.47
CA VAL A 262 -13.66 5.00 -26.74
C VAL A 262 -12.83 4.11 -27.68
N ALA A 263 -11.62 3.78 -27.26
CA ALA A 263 -10.76 2.87 -28.01
C ALA A 263 -11.29 1.43 -27.93
N GLY A 264 -11.38 0.73 -29.08
CA GLY A 264 -11.76 -0.68 -29.13
C GLY A 264 -12.53 -1.07 -30.39
N SER A 265 -12.53 -2.36 -30.70
CA SER A 265 -13.19 -2.93 -31.87
C SER A 265 -14.72 -2.91 -31.74
N CYS A 266 -15.39 -2.01 -32.45
CA CYS A 266 -16.77 -2.20 -32.85
C CYS A 266 -16.79 -2.25 -34.38
N ALA A 267 -17.10 -3.40 -34.98
CA ALA A 267 -17.20 -3.54 -36.44
C ALA A 267 -18.18 -2.51 -37.01
N GLY A 268 -17.67 -1.51 -37.75
CA GLY A 268 -18.47 -0.43 -38.35
C GLY A 268 -19.05 0.63 -37.40
N HIS A 269 -18.76 0.58 -36.10
CA HIS A 269 -19.34 1.48 -35.10
C HIS A 269 -18.26 2.13 -34.21
N ALA A 270 -18.63 3.18 -33.50
CA ALA A 270 -17.78 3.85 -32.52
C ALA A 270 -18.62 4.37 -31.34
N VAL A 271 -17.97 4.57 -30.19
CA VAL A 271 -18.61 5.18 -29.03
C VAL A 271 -17.90 6.50 -28.73
N LEU A 272 -18.67 7.57 -28.70
CA LEU A 272 -18.23 8.90 -28.31
C LEU A 272 -18.74 9.19 -26.89
N GLN A 273 -17.80 9.26 -25.95
CA GLN A 273 -18.08 9.61 -24.56
C GLN A 273 -17.97 11.13 -24.41
N VAL A 274 -18.99 11.75 -23.84
CA VAL A 274 -19.01 13.19 -23.48
C VAL A 274 -19.35 13.34 -21.99
N ALA A 275 -19.24 14.55 -21.43
CA ALA A 275 -19.53 14.77 -20.01
C ALA A 275 -20.98 14.44 -19.63
N GLY A 276 -21.94 14.73 -20.51
CA GLY A 276 -23.37 14.52 -20.28
C GLY A 276 -23.92 13.14 -20.69
N GLY A 277 -23.09 12.23 -21.19
CA GLY A 277 -23.55 10.92 -21.66
C GLY A 277 -22.63 10.23 -22.68
N ALA A 278 -23.13 9.18 -23.32
CA ALA A 278 -22.40 8.43 -24.34
C ALA A 278 -23.25 8.26 -25.61
N ALA A 279 -22.63 8.51 -26.76
CA ALA A 279 -23.23 8.35 -28.08
C ALA A 279 -22.66 7.13 -28.79
N VAL A 280 -23.55 6.26 -29.27
CA VAL A 280 -23.22 5.14 -30.15
C VAL A 280 -23.38 5.62 -31.59
N LEU A 281 -22.31 5.53 -32.36
CA LEU A 281 -22.22 6.03 -33.73
C LEU A 281 -22.02 4.87 -34.70
N ALA A 282 -22.71 4.91 -35.84
CA ALA A 282 -22.46 4.06 -36.99
C ALA A 282 -21.69 4.85 -38.05
N LEU A 283 -20.76 4.21 -38.73
CA LEU A 283 -20.05 4.79 -39.86
C LEU A 283 -20.66 4.27 -41.16
N ALA A 284 -21.32 5.14 -41.92
CA ALA A 284 -21.96 4.82 -43.18
C ALA A 284 -21.62 5.89 -44.23
N ASP A 285 -21.25 5.47 -45.45
CA ASP A 285 -21.00 6.36 -46.59
C ASP A 285 -20.00 7.51 -46.33
N GLY A 286 -19.00 7.28 -45.46
CA GLY A 286 -17.97 8.29 -45.13
C GLY A 286 -18.40 9.34 -44.09
N ALA A 287 -19.58 9.19 -43.48
CA ALA A 287 -20.12 10.07 -42.44
C ALA A 287 -20.48 9.28 -41.16
N ALA A 288 -20.37 9.93 -39.99
CA ALA A 288 -20.89 9.38 -38.75
C ALA A 288 -22.40 9.63 -38.66
N GLN A 289 -23.14 8.63 -38.17
CA GLN A 289 -24.56 8.73 -37.86
C GLN A 289 -24.82 8.32 -36.42
N LEU A 290 -25.62 9.11 -35.71
CA LEU A 290 -26.03 8.80 -34.34
C LEU A 290 -27.04 7.65 -34.34
N VAL A 291 -26.68 6.52 -33.73
CA VAL A 291 -27.58 5.38 -33.54
C VAL A 291 -28.38 5.56 -32.24
N LYS A 292 -27.69 5.89 -31.15
CA LYS A 292 -28.30 6.06 -29.83
C LYS A 292 -27.48 6.98 -28.95
N PHE A 293 -28.16 7.89 -28.24
CA PHE A 293 -27.55 8.67 -27.17
C PHE A 293 -28.12 8.23 -25.82
N VAL A 294 -27.22 7.99 -24.85
CA VAL A 294 -27.60 7.67 -23.48
C VAL A 294 -27.10 8.79 -22.57
N ALA A 295 -28.06 9.60 -22.11
CA ALA A 295 -27.80 10.67 -21.15
C ALA A 295 -27.33 10.11 -19.80
N GLY A 296 -26.40 10.81 -19.15
CA GLY A 296 -25.87 10.48 -17.82
C GLY A 296 -24.92 9.27 -17.78
N ALA A 297 -24.69 8.57 -18.90
CA ALA A 297 -23.71 7.49 -18.96
C ALA A 297 -22.30 8.04 -18.68
N THR A 298 -21.69 7.57 -17.59
CA THR A 298 -20.38 8.03 -17.10
C THR A 298 -19.21 7.25 -17.69
N ALA A 299 -19.46 6.00 -18.08
CA ALA A 299 -18.49 5.13 -18.73
C ALA A 299 -19.17 4.21 -19.74
N SER A 300 -18.38 3.78 -20.72
CA SER A 300 -18.83 2.93 -21.81
C SER A 300 -17.71 1.97 -22.23
N GLY A 301 -18.08 0.81 -22.74
CA GLY A 301 -17.16 -0.21 -23.22
C GLY A 301 -17.76 -0.99 -24.39
N CYS A 302 -16.97 -1.20 -25.44
CA CYS A 302 -17.41 -1.94 -26.62
C CYS A 302 -16.79 -3.33 -26.69
N PHE A 303 -17.57 -4.33 -27.12
CA PHE A 303 -17.13 -5.72 -27.22
C PHE A 303 -17.92 -6.49 -28.28
N ARG A 304 -17.37 -7.62 -28.74
CA ARG A 304 -18.05 -8.51 -29.70
C ARG A 304 -19.14 -9.33 -29.02
N GLY A 305 -20.23 -9.56 -29.75
CA GLY A 305 -21.31 -10.43 -29.29
C GLY A 305 -20.89 -11.90 -29.09
N PRO A 306 -21.81 -12.75 -28.59
CA PRO A 306 -21.52 -14.14 -28.24
C PRO A 306 -21.19 -15.05 -29.43
N SER A 307 -21.51 -14.65 -30.68
CA SER A 307 -21.11 -15.35 -31.90
C SER A 307 -20.13 -14.50 -32.73
N PRO A 308 -19.23 -15.13 -33.52
CA PRO A 308 -18.29 -14.40 -34.39
C PRO A 308 -18.98 -13.42 -35.35
N ASP A 309 -20.18 -13.76 -35.81
CA ASP A 309 -20.97 -12.97 -36.76
C ASP A 309 -21.98 -12.02 -36.07
N ALA A 310 -21.98 -11.94 -34.73
CA ALA A 310 -22.91 -11.05 -34.03
C ALA A 310 -22.52 -9.58 -34.20
N ALA A 311 -23.53 -8.71 -34.29
CA ALA A 311 -23.34 -7.28 -34.24
C ALA A 311 -22.56 -6.86 -32.98
N PRO A 312 -21.70 -5.83 -33.06
CA PRO A 312 -20.97 -5.33 -31.91
C PRO A 312 -21.94 -4.79 -30.86
N LEU A 313 -21.56 -4.95 -29.59
CA LEU A 313 -22.35 -4.55 -28.43
C LEU A 313 -21.62 -3.45 -27.66
N VAL A 314 -22.40 -2.54 -27.09
CA VAL A 314 -21.88 -1.44 -26.25
C VAL A 314 -22.51 -1.56 -24.87
N ALA A 315 -21.66 -1.76 -23.86
CA ALA A 315 -22.03 -1.65 -22.46
C ALA A 315 -21.94 -0.18 -22.02
N LEU A 316 -22.91 0.27 -21.23
CA LEU A 316 -23.02 1.63 -20.72
C LEU A 316 -23.32 1.60 -19.22
N ALA A 317 -22.64 2.47 -18.47
CA ALA A 317 -22.76 2.57 -17.02
C ALA A 317 -23.20 3.98 -16.60
N THR A 318 -24.30 4.05 -15.85
CA THR A 318 -24.82 5.28 -15.24
C THR A 318 -24.83 5.11 -13.73
N SER A 319 -23.96 5.85 -13.04
CA SER A 319 -23.91 5.90 -11.57
C SER A 319 -24.85 6.98 -11.04
N GLY A 320 -25.63 6.68 -10.00
CA GLY A 320 -26.43 7.67 -9.28
C GLY A 320 -26.61 7.30 -7.81
N SER A 321 -27.35 8.12 -7.07
CA SER A 321 -27.63 7.88 -5.65
C SER A 321 -28.41 6.58 -5.39
N ALA A 322 -29.19 6.12 -6.37
CA ALA A 322 -29.93 4.86 -6.32
C ALA A 322 -29.10 3.61 -6.66
N GLY A 323 -27.80 3.76 -6.93
CA GLY A 323 -26.89 2.69 -7.32
C GLY A 323 -26.37 2.82 -8.76
N LEU A 324 -25.84 1.71 -9.28
CA LEU A 324 -25.29 1.63 -10.63
C LEU A 324 -26.31 1.00 -11.57
N GLN A 325 -26.59 1.70 -12.68
CA GLN A 325 -27.38 1.18 -13.78
C GLN A 325 -26.45 0.73 -14.91
N LEU A 326 -26.61 -0.53 -15.31
CA LEU A 326 -25.91 -1.13 -16.43
C LEU A 326 -26.89 -1.50 -17.54
N GLN A 327 -26.50 -1.24 -18.77
CA GLN A 327 -27.25 -1.66 -19.95
C GLN A 327 -26.30 -2.03 -21.08
N VAL A 328 -26.73 -2.99 -21.90
CA VAL A 328 -26.03 -3.38 -23.13
C VAL A 328 -26.95 -3.08 -24.30
N VAL A 329 -26.44 -2.31 -25.26
CA VAL A 329 -27.15 -1.97 -26.48
C VAL A 329 -26.43 -2.56 -27.69
N SER A 330 -27.21 -2.97 -28.69
CA SER A 330 -26.71 -3.32 -30.00
C SER A 330 -26.22 -2.07 -30.70
N ALA A 331 -24.99 -2.08 -31.21
CA ALA A 331 -24.45 -0.93 -31.93
C ALA A 331 -25.13 -0.73 -33.29
N ALA A 332 -25.65 -1.79 -33.90
CA ALA A 332 -26.25 -1.77 -35.24
C ALA A 332 -27.57 -0.98 -35.30
N ASP A 333 -28.39 -1.06 -34.26
CA ASP A 333 -29.76 -0.51 -34.25
C ASP A 333 -30.13 0.19 -32.93
N GLY A 334 -29.25 0.20 -31.93
CA GLY A 334 -29.49 0.82 -30.62
C GLY A 334 -30.47 0.05 -29.73
N SER A 335 -30.92 -1.13 -30.14
CA SER A 335 -31.83 -1.96 -29.36
C SER A 335 -31.18 -2.43 -28.05
N SER A 336 -31.96 -2.53 -26.96
CA SER A 336 -31.45 -3.02 -25.68
C SER A 336 -31.35 -4.54 -25.72
N VAL A 337 -30.14 -5.07 -25.57
CA VAL A 337 -29.88 -6.53 -25.55
C VAL A 337 -29.95 -7.06 -24.12
N GLU A 338 -29.43 -6.30 -23.16
CA GLU A 338 -29.66 -6.50 -21.73
C GLU A 338 -30.61 -5.39 -21.25
N ARG A 339 -31.70 -5.74 -20.55
CA ARG A 339 -32.54 -4.72 -19.91
C ARG A 339 -31.72 -3.99 -18.85
N GLN A 340 -31.99 -2.69 -18.70
CA GLN A 340 -31.37 -1.85 -17.67
C GLN A 340 -31.47 -2.52 -16.29
N GLY A 341 -30.36 -3.06 -15.82
CA GLY A 341 -30.23 -3.67 -14.50
C GLY A 341 -29.74 -2.62 -13.53
N SER A 342 -30.49 -2.39 -12.45
CA SER A 342 -30.07 -1.50 -11.36
C SER A 342 -29.47 -2.34 -10.25
N VAL A 343 -28.22 -2.08 -9.91
CA VAL A 343 -27.53 -2.70 -8.78
C VAL A 343 -27.52 -1.70 -7.64
N ALA A 344 -28.58 -1.71 -6.82
CA ALA A 344 -28.79 -0.71 -5.77
C ALA A 344 -27.66 -0.68 -4.72
N SER A 345 -27.01 -1.82 -4.48
CA SER A 345 -25.90 -1.95 -3.53
C SER A 345 -24.54 -1.49 -4.06
N LEU A 346 -24.46 -1.10 -5.34
CA LEU A 346 -23.20 -0.83 -6.02
C LEU A 346 -23.20 0.61 -6.54
N ALA A 347 -22.55 1.51 -5.81
CA ALA A 347 -22.09 2.86 -6.19
C ALA A 347 -21.67 3.50 -4.86
N PRO A 348 -20.38 3.45 -4.51
CA PRO A 348 -19.91 4.05 -3.27
C PRO A 348 -20.38 5.50 -3.20
N GLN A 349 -20.75 5.96 -2.00
CA GLN A 349 -21.14 7.36 -1.80
C GLN A 349 -20.03 8.10 -1.08
N ARG A 350 -19.82 9.34 -1.50
CA ARG A 350 -18.94 10.29 -0.83
C ARG A 350 -19.64 10.91 0.38
N VAL A 351 -18.83 11.52 1.24
CA VAL A 351 -19.33 12.48 2.22
C VAL A 351 -20.15 13.55 1.50
N GLY A 352 -21.39 13.75 1.92
CA GLY A 352 -22.35 14.63 1.24
C GLY A 352 -23.33 13.94 0.27
N GLY A 353 -23.20 12.62 0.07
CA GLY A 353 -24.19 11.80 -0.67
C GLY A 353 -24.00 11.77 -2.19
N GLU A 354 -22.91 12.34 -2.72
CA GLU A 354 -22.55 12.22 -4.14
C GLU A 354 -22.15 10.78 -4.46
N ALA A 355 -22.69 10.20 -5.52
CA ALA A 355 -22.31 8.87 -5.97
C ALA A 355 -20.96 8.89 -6.69
N VAL A 356 -20.09 7.94 -6.37
CA VAL A 356 -18.81 7.76 -7.05
C VAL A 356 -19.06 7.27 -8.49
N HIS A 357 -18.62 8.07 -9.45
CA HIS A 357 -18.76 7.76 -10.87
C HIS A 357 -17.86 6.61 -11.32
N VAL A 358 -18.26 5.94 -12.40
CA VAL A 358 -17.46 4.91 -13.06
C VAL A 358 -16.36 5.57 -13.89
N ALA A 359 -15.12 5.13 -13.72
CA ALA A 359 -13.96 5.59 -14.47
C ALA A 359 -13.77 4.80 -15.78
N ALA A 360 -13.95 3.48 -15.73
CA ALA A 360 -13.85 2.59 -16.88
C ALA A 360 -14.84 1.42 -16.77
N LEU A 361 -15.32 0.94 -17.91
CA LEU A 361 -16.25 -0.18 -18.02
C LEU A 361 -15.74 -1.16 -19.08
N PHE A 362 -15.59 -2.42 -18.69
CA PHE A 362 -15.25 -3.51 -19.61
C PHE A 362 -16.33 -4.57 -19.55
N ALA A 363 -16.71 -5.13 -20.69
CA ALA A 363 -17.75 -6.14 -20.74
C ALA A 363 -17.39 -7.29 -21.68
N ALA A 364 -17.92 -8.48 -21.39
CA ALA A 364 -17.79 -9.63 -22.27
C ALA A 364 -19.03 -10.55 -22.19
N PRO A 365 -19.31 -11.33 -23.25
CA PRO A 365 -20.41 -12.28 -23.25
C PRO A 365 -20.10 -13.45 -22.30
N ALA A 366 -21.15 -13.95 -21.65
CA ALA A 366 -21.14 -15.16 -20.85
C ALA A 366 -22.14 -16.20 -21.41
N PRO A 367 -22.03 -17.48 -21.04
CA PRO A 367 -22.94 -18.52 -21.52
C PRO A 367 -24.41 -18.18 -21.20
N GLY A 368 -25.31 -18.45 -22.14
CA GLY A 368 -26.76 -18.29 -21.93
C GLY A 368 -27.31 -16.86 -22.05
N GLN A 369 -26.79 -16.05 -22.98
CA GLN A 369 -27.20 -14.65 -23.22
C GLN A 369 -27.04 -13.73 -22.00
N SER A 370 -26.05 -14.02 -21.14
CA SER A 370 -25.66 -13.16 -20.02
C SER A 370 -24.41 -12.35 -20.35
N PHE A 371 -24.19 -11.26 -19.62
CA PHE A 371 -23.00 -10.43 -19.74
C PHE A 371 -22.28 -10.32 -18.39
N ARG A 372 -20.96 -10.17 -18.46
CA ARG A 372 -20.12 -9.84 -17.31
C ARG A 372 -19.58 -8.44 -17.51
N HIS A 373 -19.77 -7.60 -16.52
CA HIS A 373 -19.34 -6.20 -16.50
C HIS A 373 -18.27 -6.02 -15.44
N LEU A 374 -17.07 -5.65 -15.84
CA LEU A 374 -16.05 -5.17 -14.93
C LEU A 374 -16.16 -3.65 -14.84
N VAL A 375 -16.52 -3.18 -13.65
CA VAL A 375 -16.73 -1.78 -13.33
C VAL A 375 -15.54 -1.29 -12.51
N VAL A 376 -14.85 -0.27 -13.02
CA VAL A 376 -13.76 0.42 -12.30
C VAL A 376 -14.30 1.78 -11.87
N PHE A 377 -14.37 2.03 -10.57
CA PHE A 377 -14.86 3.30 -10.02
C PHE A 377 -13.75 4.36 -9.96
N LYS A 378 -14.15 5.62 -9.77
CA LYS A 378 -13.19 6.74 -9.58
C LYS A 378 -12.47 6.72 -8.22
N ASP A 379 -12.99 5.99 -7.24
CA ASP A 379 -12.32 5.73 -5.96
C ASP A 379 -11.41 4.49 -6.01
N ASP A 380 -11.08 4.03 -7.23
CA ASP A 380 -10.27 2.84 -7.54
C ASP A 380 -10.86 1.50 -7.11
N SER A 381 -12.04 1.48 -6.51
CA SER A 381 -12.74 0.22 -6.24
C SER A 381 -13.14 -0.50 -7.54
N LEU A 382 -13.10 -1.82 -7.50
CA LEU A 382 -13.33 -2.71 -8.64
C LEU A 382 -14.49 -3.64 -8.33
N ALA A 383 -15.45 -3.77 -9.24
CA ALA A 383 -16.55 -4.71 -9.09
C ALA A 383 -16.77 -5.50 -10.38
N LEU A 384 -17.02 -6.80 -10.24
CA LEU A 384 -17.54 -7.61 -11.33
C LEU A 384 -19.04 -7.83 -11.12
N VAL A 385 -19.85 -7.39 -12.07
CA VAL A 385 -21.30 -7.57 -12.08
C VAL A 385 -21.67 -8.64 -13.09
N LYS A 386 -22.55 -9.56 -12.70
CA LYS A 386 -23.07 -10.62 -13.54
C LYS A 386 -24.55 -10.81 -13.25
N ASP A 387 -25.38 -10.92 -14.30
CA ASP A 387 -26.81 -11.21 -14.18
C ASP A 387 -27.56 -10.20 -13.28
N GLY A 388 -27.18 -8.92 -13.33
CA GLY A 388 -27.75 -7.86 -12.49
C GLY A 388 -27.35 -7.90 -11.00
N GLY A 389 -26.46 -8.81 -10.60
CA GLY A 389 -25.92 -8.92 -9.24
C GLY A 389 -24.41 -8.72 -9.18
N VAL A 390 -23.92 -8.31 -8.01
CA VAL A 390 -22.47 -8.18 -7.76
C VAL A 390 -21.88 -9.57 -7.53
N ALA A 391 -20.97 -10.00 -8.41
CA ALA A 391 -20.26 -11.27 -8.25
C ALA A 391 -19.19 -11.18 -7.18
N TRP A 392 -18.41 -10.08 -7.19
CA TRP A 392 -17.42 -9.75 -6.16
C TRP A 392 -17.02 -8.27 -6.27
N THR A 393 -16.47 -7.75 -5.18
CA THR A 393 -15.83 -6.43 -5.11
C THR A 393 -14.39 -6.57 -4.62
N ARG A 394 -13.53 -5.67 -5.09
CA ARG A 394 -12.14 -5.54 -4.64
C ARG A 394 -11.87 -4.06 -4.40
N LEU A 395 -11.23 -3.76 -3.28
CA LEU A 395 -10.90 -2.40 -2.85
C LEU A 395 -9.45 -2.11 -3.21
N GLU A 396 -9.20 -1.78 -4.47
CA GLU A 396 -7.85 -1.55 -4.99
C GLU A 396 -7.26 -0.20 -4.52
N GLU A 397 -8.07 0.67 -3.90
CA GLU A 397 -7.61 1.90 -3.25
C GLU A 397 -6.59 1.64 -2.12
N LEU A 398 -6.67 0.48 -1.46
CA LEU A 398 -5.74 0.05 -0.41
C LEU A 398 -4.30 -0.18 -0.91
N ALA A 399 -4.11 -0.24 -2.23
CA ALA A 399 -2.78 -0.23 -2.85
C ALA A 399 -2.06 1.13 -2.75
N SER A 400 -2.78 2.19 -2.32
CA SER A 400 -2.32 3.57 -2.29
C SER A 400 -2.30 4.19 -0.89
N VAL A 401 -2.21 3.37 0.17
CA VAL A 401 -2.15 3.86 1.56
C VAL A 401 -0.97 4.81 1.78
N THR A 402 -1.27 6.00 2.32
CA THR A 402 -0.35 7.12 2.60
C THR A 402 -0.12 7.34 4.09
N ASP A 403 -1.14 7.19 4.93
CA ASP A 403 -1.04 7.36 6.39
C ASP A 403 -1.79 6.22 7.11
N VAL A 404 -1.30 5.85 8.29
CA VAL A 404 -1.84 4.73 9.08
C VAL A 404 -1.86 5.12 10.56
N LEU A 405 -3.00 4.92 11.20
CA LEU A 405 -3.21 5.13 12.62
C LEU A 405 -3.85 3.88 13.23
N PHE A 406 -3.32 3.40 14.34
CA PHE A 406 -3.98 2.35 15.12
C PHE A 406 -4.91 2.98 16.16
N THR A 407 -6.09 2.40 16.32
CA THR A 407 -7.02 2.70 17.41
C THR A 407 -7.53 1.41 18.02
N ASP A 408 -7.97 1.48 19.27
CA ASP A 408 -8.58 0.33 19.92
C ASP A 408 -9.93 0.00 19.28
N LEU A 409 -10.32 -1.27 19.41
CA LEU A 409 -11.69 -1.71 19.14
C LEU A 409 -12.61 -1.36 20.33
N PRO A 410 -13.94 -1.36 20.14
CA PRO A 410 -14.88 -1.18 21.23
C PRO A 410 -14.63 -2.11 22.41
N ALA A 411 -14.86 -1.62 23.62
CA ALA A 411 -14.81 -2.45 24.82
C ALA A 411 -15.85 -3.59 24.73
N PRO A 412 -15.54 -4.80 25.25
CA PRO A 412 -16.52 -5.87 25.31
C PRO A 412 -17.68 -5.48 26.23
N THR A 413 -18.91 -5.55 25.72
CA THR A 413 -20.14 -5.38 26.48
C THR A 413 -20.84 -6.73 26.65
N PRO A 414 -21.63 -6.94 27.72
CA PRO A 414 -22.37 -8.20 27.92
C PRO A 414 -23.28 -8.56 26.73
N GLU A 415 -23.83 -7.55 26.05
CA GLU A 415 -24.67 -7.73 24.86
C GLU A 415 -23.87 -8.25 23.67
N ASN A 416 -22.71 -7.66 23.38
CA ASN A 416 -21.85 -8.09 22.28
C ASN A 416 -21.29 -9.50 22.52
N GLU A 417 -20.96 -9.83 23.77
CA GLU A 417 -20.54 -11.18 24.15
C GLU A 417 -21.66 -12.21 23.97
N ALA A 418 -22.88 -11.89 24.41
CA ALA A 418 -24.04 -12.76 24.21
C ALA A 418 -24.35 -12.97 22.73
N GLN A 419 -24.25 -11.93 21.89
CA GLN A 419 -24.42 -12.02 20.44
C GLN A 419 -23.36 -12.92 19.80
N TRP A 420 -22.09 -12.77 20.20
CA TRP A 420 -21.01 -13.61 19.68
C TRP A 420 -21.18 -15.08 20.08
N LEU A 421 -21.56 -15.35 21.34
CA LEU A 421 -21.87 -16.69 21.82
C LEU A 421 -23.07 -17.31 21.08
N ALA A 422 -24.11 -16.52 20.79
CA ALA A 422 -25.25 -16.95 20.01
C ALA A 422 -24.92 -17.22 18.53
N ALA A 423 -23.90 -16.54 17.98
CA ALA A 423 -23.42 -16.74 16.62
C ALA A 423 -22.47 -17.95 16.47
N GLN A 424 -22.10 -18.62 17.57
CA GLN A 424 -21.24 -19.80 17.51
C GLN A 424 -21.92 -20.95 16.75
N PRO A 425 -21.18 -21.65 15.87
CA PRO A 425 -21.71 -22.81 15.16
C PRO A 425 -22.12 -23.93 16.12
N SER A 426 -23.07 -24.77 15.68
CA SER A 426 -23.49 -25.91 16.49
C SER A 426 -22.40 -26.98 16.55
N TRP A 427 -22.45 -27.88 17.54
CA TRP A 427 -21.50 -29.00 17.65
C TRP A 427 -21.42 -29.88 16.39
N ARG A 428 -22.52 -29.97 15.61
CA ARG A 428 -22.56 -30.71 14.35
C ARG A 428 -21.76 -30.00 13.26
N ASP A 429 -21.88 -28.67 13.21
CA ASP A 429 -21.13 -27.84 12.28
C ASP A 429 -19.63 -27.87 12.62
N SER A 430 -19.29 -27.87 13.91
CA SER A 430 -17.90 -28.02 14.36
C SER A 430 -17.31 -29.38 14.00
N LEU A 431 -18.04 -30.49 14.22
CA LEU A 431 -17.60 -31.82 13.77
C LEU A 431 -17.44 -31.88 12.25
N ARG A 432 -18.36 -31.28 11.49
CA ARG A 432 -18.26 -31.21 10.04
C ARG A 432 -17.05 -30.40 9.60
N ALA A 433 -16.76 -29.28 10.25
CA ALA A 433 -15.57 -28.49 10.00
C ALA A 433 -14.28 -29.26 10.32
N GLU A 434 -14.24 -30.06 11.39
CA GLU A 434 -13.12 -30.95 11.69
C GLU A 434 -12.91 -32.00 10.58
N VAL A 435 -13.99 -32.65 10.11
CA VAL A 435 -13.93 -33.60 8.99
C VAL A 435 -13.44 -32.91 7.72
N LEU A 436 -13.92 -31.70 7.41
CA LEU A 436 -13.44 -30.91 6.27
C LEU A 436 -11.97 -30.51 6.43
N GLY A 437 -11.54 -30.17 7.65
CA GLY A 437 -10.14 -29.89 7.99
C GLY A 437 -9.23 -31.09 7.75
N LEU A 438 -9.64 -32.28 8.22
CA LEU A 438 -8.94 -33.54 7.97
C LEU A 438 -8.89 -33.87 6.47
N LYS A 439 -10.00 -33.66 5.76
CA LYS A 439 -10.09 -33.85 4.30
C LYS A 439 -9.12 -32.91 3.56
N LEU A 440 -8.98 -31.66 4.04
CA LEU A 440 -8.02 -30.69 3.50
C LEU A 440 -6.58 -31.11 3.79
N GLN A 441 -6.26 -31.53 5.01
CA GLN A 441 -4.94 -32.06 5.35
C GLN A 441 -4.58 -33.29 4.51
N ALA A 442 -5.51 -34.22 4.33
CA ALA A 442 -5.35 -35.38 3.46
C ALA A 442 -5.13 -34.96 1.98
N SER A 443 -5.84 -33.93 1.50
CA SER A 443 -5.67 -33.41 0.14
C SER A 443 -4.25 -32.89 -0.11
N LEU A 444 -3.65 -32.23 0.89
CA LEU A 444 -2.29 -31.72 0.87
C LEU A 444 -1.25 -32.84 0.95
N LEU A 445 -1.45 -33.81 1.84
CA LEU A 445 -0.55 -34.96 2.02
C LEU A 445 -0.51 -35.87 0.78
N LEU A 446 -1.68 -36.10 0.16
CA LEU A 446 -1.80 -36.99 -1.00
C LEU A 446 -1.57 -36.26 -2.33
N ASN A 447 -1.42 -34.93 -2.32
CA ASN A 447 -1.36 -34.09 -3.51
C ASN A 447 -2.53 -34.36 -4.49
N THR A 448 -3.74 -34.51 -3.93
CA THR A 448 -4.98 -34.80 -4.66
C THR A 448 -6.09 -33.86 -4.21
N GLU A 449 -6.92 -33.36 -5.14
CA GLU A 449 -8.06 -32.48 -4.83
C GLU A 449 -9.25 -33.22 -4.20
N LEU A 450 -9.11 -33.60 -2.92
CA LEU A 450 -10.21 -34.23 -2.17
C LEU A 450 -11.28 -33.23 -1.75
N VAL A 451 -10.91 -31.98 -1.49
CA VAL A 451 -11.83 -30.92 -1.02
C VAL A 451 -12.30 -30.07 -2.18
N LYS A 452 -13.63 -29.93 -2.33
CA LYS A 452 -14.22 -29.07 -3.37
C LYS A 452 -14.12 -27.59 -2.97
N PRO A 453 -14.09 -26.63 -3.91
CA PRO A 453 -13.96 -25.20 -3.60
C PRO A 453 -15.03 -24.65 -2.63
N HIS A 454 -16.27 -25.14 -2.71
CA HIS A 454 -17.33 -24.71 -1.80
C HIS A 454 -17.14 -25.28 -0.37
N GLU A 455 -16.65 -26.51 -0.23
CA GLU A 455 -16.34 -27.12 1.07
C GLU A 455 -15.19 -26.36 1.75
N ARG A 456 -14.22 -25.88 0.97
CA ARG A 456 -13.13 -25.04 1.47
C ARG A 456 -13.64 -23.70 2.01
N ARG A 457 -14.53 -23.03 1.27
CA ARG A 457 -15.19 -21.79 1.73
C ARG A 457 -16.03 -22.01 2.98
N GLU A 458 -16.69 -23.17 3.10
CA GLU A 458 -17.43 -23.56 4.30
C GLU A 458 -16.51 -23.67 5.52
N LEU A 459 -15.37 -24.34 5.37
CA LEU A 459 -14.36 -24.45 6.43
C LEU A 459 -13.76 -23.09 6.82
N GLU A 460 -13.42 -22.25 5.83
CA GLU A 460 -12.90 -20.89 6.07
C GLU A 460 -13.92 -20.03 6.82
N ARG A 461 -15.21 -20.11 6.46
CA ARG A 461 -16.28 -19.41 7.17
C ARG A 461 -16.43 -19.89 8.62
N HIS A 462 -16.36 -21.19 8.86
CA HIS A 462 -16.40 -21.74 10.21
C HIS A 462 -15.21 -21.24 11.05
N LYS A 463 -14.00 -21.25 10.49
CA LYS A 463 -12.81 -20.70 11.14
C LYS A 463 -12.97 -19.22 11.46
N ALA A 464 -13.53 -18.43 10.54
CA ALA A 464 -13.75 -17.00 10.75
C ALA A 464 -14.72 -16.71 11.92
N LEU A 465 -15.79 -17.50 12.06
CA LEU A 465 -16.80 -17.34 13.11
C LEU A 465 -16.31 -17.77 14.51
N THR A 466 -15.44 -18.79 14.56
CA THR A 466 -14.95 -19.38 15.82
C THR A 466 -13.63 -18.75 16.31
N ASN A 467 -12.96 -17.97 15.47
CA ASN A 467 -11.65 -17.40 15.81
C ASN A 467 -11.79 -16.19 16.74
N ASP A 468 -11.30 -16.34 17.97
CA ASP A 468 -11.27 -15.29 18.99
C ASP A 468 -10.55 -14.01 18.53
N LYS A 469 -9.55 -14.15 17.65
CA LYS A 469 -8.76 -13.04 17.12
C LYS A 469 -9.57 -12.12 16.21
N LEU A 470 -10.71 -12.57 15.70
CA LEU A 470 -11.57 -11.86 14.76
C LEU A 470 -12.81 -11.24 15.42
N ARG A 471 -12.87 -11.26 16.76
CA ARG A 471 -13.95 -10.60 17.50
C ARG A 471 -13.93 -9.09 17.24
N PRO A 472 -15.09 -8.43 17.12
CA PRO A 472 -15.19 -7.00 16.86
C PRO A 472 -14.91 -6.12 18.09
N THR A 473 -14.39 -6.68 19.19
CA THR A 473 -14.15 -5.98 20.45
C THR A 473 -12.68 -6.15 20.87
N ARG A 474 -12.15 -5.17 21.61
CA ARG A 474 -10.77 -5.25 22.12
C ARG A 474 -10.60 -6.40 23.12
N ASP A 475 -9.39 -6.93 23.21
CA ASP A 475 -8.93 -7.81 24.28
C ASP A 475 -8.25 -7.02 25.40
N ALA A 476 -8.02 -7.68 26.54
CA ALA A 476 -7.31 -7.10 27.68
C ALA A 476 -5.78 -7.03 27.47
N ASP A 477 -5.23 -7.78 26.51
CA ASP A 477 -3.80 -7.78 26.21
C ASP A 477 -3.44 -6.74 25.13
N GLY A 478 -4.45 -6.08 24.54
CA GLY A 478 -4.28 -5.04 23.51
C GLY A 478 -3.85 -5.56 22.14
N PHE A 479 -4.12 -6.83 21.81
CA PHE A 479 -3.80 -7.39 20.51
C PHE A 479 -4.87 -7.20 19.43
N ARG A 480 -6.10 -6.87 19.81
CA ARG A 480 -7.22 -6.62 18.90
C ARG A 480 -7.46 -5.12 18.79
N LYS A 481 -6.91 -4.56 17.73
CA LYS A 481 -7.02 -3.16 17.35
C LYS A 481 -7.60 -3.05 15.94
N GLN A 482 -7.93 -1.83 15.54
CA GLN A 482 -8.20 -1.52 14.14
C GLN A 482 -7.12 -0.58 13.60
N ALA A 483 -6.76 -0.76 12.35
CA ALA A 483 -5.87 0.12 11.61
C ALA A 483 -6.72 1.05 10.73
N VAL A 484 -6.79 2.31 11.11
CA VAL A 484 -7.39 3.38 10.31
C VAL A 484 -6.37 3.85 9.28
N VAL A 485 -6.65 3.66 8.00
CA VAL A 485 -5.75 3.95 6.90
C VAL A 485 -6.33 5.06 6.02
N LEU A 486 -5.44 5.94 5.55
CA LEU A 486 -5.74 6.96 4.56
C LEU A 486 -5.13 6.56 3.21
N THR A 487 -5.91 6.67 2.16
CA THR A 487 -5.50 6.38 0.78
C THR A 487 -5.21 7.68 0.02
N ALA A 488 -4.35 7.60 -1.00
CA ALA A 488 -4.04 8.76 -1.86
C ALA A 488 -5.27 9.33 -2.58
N GLY A 489 -6.32 8.53 -2.77
CA GLY A 489 -7.59 8.96 -3.36
C GLY A 489 -8.49 9.78 -2.42
N GLY A 490 -8.08 10.00 -1.16
CA GLY A 490 -8.87 10.75 -0.18
C GLY A 490 -9.91 9.91 0.57
N LYS A 491 -9.76 8.58 0.59
CA LYS A 491 -10.64 7.67 1.32
C LYS A 491 -9.99 7.21 2.63
N VAL A 492 -10.75 7.24 3.72
CA VAL A 492 -10.36 6.73 5.04
C VAL A 492 -11.07 5.40 5.28
N LEU A 493 -10.33 4.36 5.63
CA LEU A 493 -10.89 3.03 5.90
C LEU A 493 -10.38 2.52 7.25
N ALA A 494 -11.20 1.81 8.01
CA ALA A 494 -10.73 1.03 9.15
C ALA A 494 -10.63 -0.45 8.80
N LEU A 495 -9.48 -1.03 9.07
CA LEU A 495 -9.20 -2.46 8.88
C LEU A 495 -9.12 -3.15 10.23
N HIS A 496 -9.77 -4.30 10.37
CA HIS A 496 -9.55 -5.15 11.53
C HIS A 496 -8.14 -5.74 11.46
N ASN A 497 -7.33 -5.60 12.51
CA ASN A 497 -5.93 -6.02 12.46
C ASN A 497 -5.73 -7.55 12.33
N GLY A 498 -6.72 -8.36 12.73
CA GLY A 498 -6.64 -9.83 12.68
C GLY A 498 -6.76 -10.48 11.29
N ASP A 499 -7.53 -9.92 10.35
CA ASP A 499 -7.74 -10.46 8.99
C ASP A 499 -7.65 -9.40 7.89
N GLY A 500 -7.50 -8.13 8.26
CA GLY A 500 -7.49 -6.98 7.37
C GLY A 500 -8.84 -6.68 6.73
N ARG A 501 -9.97 -7.22 7.23
CA ARG A 501 -11.28 -6.89 6.67
C ARG A 501 -11.62 -5.43 6.94
N VAL A 502 -12.29 -4.78 5.99
CA VAL A 502 -12.81 -3.43 6.17
C VAL A 502 -13.97 -3.45 7.16
N LEU A 503 -13.88 -2.64 8.21
CA LEU A 503 -14.93 -2.43 9.21
C LEU A 503 -15.87 -1.31 8.76
N TRP A 504 -15.31 -0.20 8.28
CA TRP A 504 -16.04 0.93 7.73
C TRP A 504 -15.14 1.70 6.73
N SER A 505 -15.76 2.53 5.89
CA SER A 505 -15.04 3.39 4.93
C SER A 505 -15.77 4.71 4.72
N VAL A 506 -15.02 5.80 4.60
CA VAL A 506 -15.49 7.16 4.34
C VAL A 506 -14.72 7.74 3.16
N ASP A 507 -15.41 8.19 2.11
CA ASP A 507 -14.80 8.76 0.90
C ASP A 507 -15.03 10.27 0.82
N PHE A 508 -13.94 11.05 0.84
CA PHE A 508 -13.99 12.51 0.70
C PHE A 508 -13.89 12.97 -0.77
N GLY A 509 -13.46 12.07 -1.66
CA GLY A 509 -13.13 12.39 -3.05
C GLY A 509 -11.85 13.24 -3.18
N PRO A 510 -11.37 13.42 -4.42
CA PRO A 510 -10.08 14.06 -4.67
C PRO A 510 -10.07 15.58 -4.42
N ALA A 511 -11.22 16.24 -4.44
CA ALA A 511 -11.31 17.70 -4.26
C ALA A 511 -11.15 18.13 -2.80
N ALA A 512 -11.50 17.26 -1.86
CA ALA A 512 -11.40 17.49 -0.42
C ALA A 512 -10.59 16.38 0.26
N ALA A 513 -9.62 15.80 -0.46
CA ALA A 513 -8.87 14.64 0.00
C ALA A 513 -8.05 15.01 1.25
N PRO A 514 -8.27 14.34 2.39
CA PRO A 514 -7.41 14.50 3.55
C PRO A 514 -6.01 13.97 3.24
N SER A 515 -5.00 14.55 3.88
CA SER A 515 -3.60 14.15 3.76
C SER A 515 -2.99 13.65 5.07
N LYS A 516 -3.62 13.92 6.21
CA LYS A 516 -3.13 13.51 7.54
C LYS A 516 -4.24 12.92 8.41
N LEU A 517 -3.94 11.81 9.07
CA LEU A 517 -4.76 11.24 10.15
C LEU A 517 -4.15 11.53 11.52
N ALA A 518 -5.01 11.78 12.50
CA ALA A 518 -4.60 11.86 13.89
C ALA A 518 -5.74 11.44 14.83
N ILE A 519 -5.40 11.18 16.10
CA ILE A 519 -6.41 10.95 17.15
C ILE A 519 -7.04 12.30 17.49
N TRP A 520 -8.36 12.38 17.58
CA TRP A 520 -9.03 13.61 17.98
C TRP A 520 -9.33 13.62 19.46
N ARG A 521 -9.92 12.54 19.96
CA ARG A 521 -10.42 12.43 21.32
C ARG A 521 -10.33 10.99 21.82
N VAL A 522 -9.85 10.82 23.06
CA VAL A 522 -9.77 9.53 23.73
C VAL A 522 -10.60 9.57 25.01
N PRO A 523 -11.77 8.91 25.06
CA PRO A 523 -12.58 8.82 26.27
C PRO A 523 -11.91 8.03 27.38
N HIS A 524 -12.25 8.37 28.62
CA HIS A 524 -11.83 7.63 29.83
C HIS A 524 -12.85 6.58 30.27
N ASP A 525 -14.04 6.59 29.67
CA ASP A 525 -15.12 5.65 29.92
C ASP A 525 -15.37 4.70 28.73
N VAL A 526 -16.25 3.72 28.94
CA VAL A 526 -16.66 2.74 27.92
C VAL A 526 -17.94 3.15 27.17
N GLN A 527 -18.56 4.27 27.54
CA GLN A 527 -19.81 4.73 26.95
C GLN A 527 -19.58 5.58 25.70
N HIS A 528 -18.45 6.29 25.65
CA HIS A 528 -18.05 7.11 24.53
C HIS A 528 -17.03 6.40 23.66
N ASP A 529 -17.12 6.64 22.36
CA ASP A 529 -16.22 6.08 21.37
C ASP A 529 -14.99 6.97 21.16
N ILE A 530 -13.88 6.34 20.76
CA ILE A 530 -12.69 7.07 20.30
C ILE A 530 -13.04 7.83 19.02
N GLU A 531 -12.54 9.06 18.90
CA GLU A 531 -12.69 9.88 17.71
C GLU A 531 -11.33 10.08 17.04
N VAL A 532 -11.30 9.99 15.71
CA VAL A 532 -10.15 10.32 14.88
C VAL A 532 -10.48 11.53 14.01
N VAL A 533 -9.46 12.23 13.55
CA VAL A 533 -9.61 13.39 12.66
C VAL A 533 -8.82 13.18 11.38
N ALA A 534 -9.45 13.53 10.26
CA ALA A 534 -8.83 13.60 8.95
C ALA A 534 -8.66 15.07 8.55
N PHE A 535 -7.41 15.51 8.37
CA PHE A 535 -7.09 16.88 7.97
C PHE A 535 -6.87 16.97 6.46
N ALA A 536 -7.55 17.91 5.82
CA ALA A 536 -7.31 18.33 4.44
C ALA A 536 -6.79 19.77 4.44
N PHE A 537 -5.59 19.98 3.90
CA PHE A 537 -4.96 21.29 3.81
C PHE A 537 -5.12 21.84 2.39
N GLY A 538 -5.52 23.10 2.27
CA GLY A 538 -5.63 23.80 0.99
C GLY A 538 -5.27 25.29 1.14
N GLY A 539 -5.00 25.96 0.02
CA GLY A 539 -4.62 27.37 0.02
C GLY A 539 -5.72 28.30 0.58
N GLU A 540 -6.99 27.92 0.48
CA GLU A 540 -8.11 28.68 1.04
C GLU A 540 -8.35 28.41 2.54
N GLY A 541 -7.82 27.30 3.07
CA GLY A 541 -8.07 26.89 4.44
C GLY A 541 -7.73 25.42 4.73
N THR A 542 -7.81 25.06 6.01
CA THR A 542 -7.71 23.68 6.48
C THR A 542 -9.08 23.19 6.93
N THR A 543 -9.47 22.01 6.47
CA THR A 543 -10.68 21.31 6.92
C THR A 543 -10.28 20.11 7.78
N ALA A 544 -10.92 19.97 8.94
CA ALA A 544 -10.73 18.87 9.87
C ALA A 544 -12.05 18.13 10.05
N THR A 545 -12.14 16.90 9.56
CA THR A 545 -13.33 16.07 9.70
C THR A 545 -13.12 15.05 10.80
N VAL A 546 -13.93 15.16 11.86
CA VAL A 546 -13.95 14.26 13.01
C VAL A 546 -14.84 13.06 12.71
N ILE A 547 -14.28 11.88 12.86
CA ILE A 547 -14.89 10.60 12.51
C ILE A 547 -14.87 9.73 13.76
N ASN A 548 -16.00 9.10 14.07
CA ASN A 548 -16.06 8.08 15.10
C ASN A 548 -15.25 6.86 14.65
N ALA A 549 -14.24 6.49 15.43
CA ALA A 549 -13.27 5.48 15.04
C ALA A 549 -13.88 4.08 14.89
N HIS A 550 -14.98 3.76 15.57
CA HIS A 550 -15.59 2.43 15.55
C HIS A 550 -16.60 2.26 14.42
N THR A 551 -17.33 3.32 14.07
CA THR A 551 -18.47 3.27 13.13
C THR A 551 -18.17 3.91 11.77
N GLY A 552 -17.16 4.78 11.69
CA GLY A 552 -16.90 5.60 10.52
C GLY A 552 -17.89 6.76 10.35
N ALA A 553 -18.79 6.99 11.32
CA ALA A 553 -19.74 8.09 11.26
C ALA A 553 -19.00 9.44 11.39
N VAL A 554 -19.24 10.35 10.44
CA VAL A 554 -18.74 11.72 10.50
C VAL A 554 -19.52 12.47 11.58
N GLN A 555 -18.84 12.88 12.65
CA GLN A 555 -19.44 13.60 13.77
C GLN A 555 -19.50 15.10 13.49
N HIS A 556 -18.33 15.68 13.17
CA HIS A 556 -18.17 17.11 12.97
C HIS A 556 -17.21 17.39 11.82
N THR A 557 -17.44 18.48 11.09
CA THR A 557 -16.45 19.02 10.14
C THR A 557 -16.17 20.45 10.54
N LEU A 558 -14.93 20.71 10.93
CA LEU A 558 -14.42 22.01 11.31
C LEU A 558 -13.65 22.59 10.13
N SER A 559 -13.77 23.89 9.91
CA SER A 559 -13.02 24.60 8.87
C SER A 559 -12.33 25.80 9.48
N SER A 560 -11.05 25.96 9.15
CA SER A 560 -10.23 27.09 9.53
C SER A 560 -9.74 27.77 8.27
N ALA A 561 -10.06 29.06 8.11
CA ALA A 561 -9.61 29.81 6.94
C ALA A 561 -8.09 30.02 6.93
N GLY A 562 -7.50 30.22 5.76
CA GLY A 562 -6.07 30.51 5.62
C GLY A 562 -5.19 29.25 5.59
N GLU A 563 -4.11 29.37 4.83
CA GLU A 563 -3.15 28.31 4.59
C GLU A 563 -2.39 27.95 5.89
N ALA A 564 -2.30 26.65 6.16
CA ALA A 564 -1.47 26.09 7.21
C ALA A 564 -0.38 25.23 6.57
N GLU A 565 0.87 25.51 6.91
CA GLU A 565 2.03 24.74 6.43
C GLU A 565 2.34 23.58 7.39
N ASP A 566 2.21 23.80 8.71
CA ASP A 566 2.45 22.78 9.71
C ASP A 566 1.23 22.53 10.61
N LEU A 567 1.13 21.29 11.09
CA LEU A 567 0.17 20.83 12.08
C LEU A 567 0.94 20.35 13.32
N LEU A 568 0.80 21.08 14.43
CA LEU A 568 1.47 20.74 15.70
C LEU A 568 0.45 20.24 16.72
N LEU A 569 0.75 19.14 17.40
CA LEU A 569 0.00 18.71 18.57
C LEU A 569 0.42 19.54 19.79
N VAL A 570 -0.54 20.15 20.48
CA VAL A 570 -0.29 20.82 21.76
C VAL A 570 -0.06 19.73 22.82
N PRO A 571 1.08 19.74 23.54
CA PRO A 571 1.47 18.62 24.41
C PRO A 571 0.49 18.30 25.55
N GLN A 572 -0.19 19.32 26.09
CA GLN A 572 -1.23 19.11 27.09
C GLN A 572 -2.58 19.00 26.40
N ALA A 573 -3.21 17.83 26.53
CA ALA A 573 -4.59 17.65 26.13
C ALA A 573 -5.51 18.58 26.93
N ALA A 574 -6.54 19.12 26.29
CA ALA A 574 -7.64 19.73 27.00
C ALA A 574 -8.47 18.61 27.64
N HIS A 575 -8.80 18.73 28.92
CA HIS A 575 -9.59 17.74 29.63
C HIS A 575 -10.95 18.33 30.00
N ASP A 576 -12.02 17.64 29.64
CA ASP A 576 -13.40 18.04 29.94
C ASP A 576 -14.06 17.20 31.05
N GLY A 577 -13.29 16.31 31.70
CA GLY A 577 -13.76 15.43 32.77
C GLY A 577 -14.10 14.01 32.31
N THR A 578 -14.36 13.81 31.01
CA THR A 578 -14.77 12.50 30.46
C THR A 578 -13.81 11.97 29.41
N ALA A 579 -13.02 12.85 28.80
CA ALA A 579 -12.05 12.46 27.78
C ALA A 579 -10.83 13.38 27.76
N ASP A 580 -9.78 12.89 27.12
CA ASP A 580 -8.68 13.72 26.65
C ASP A 580 -9.00 14.23 25.24
N GLN A 581 -9.19 15.54 25.12
CA GLN A 581 -9.36 16.23 23.85
C GLN A 581 -7.99 16.74 23.37
N LEU A 582 -7.51 16.18 22.26
CA LEU A 582 -6.26 16.64 21.66
C LEU A 582 -6.49 17.95 20.93
N VAL A 583 -5.53 18.87 21.07
CA VAL A 583 -5.57 20.21 20.50
C VAL A 583 -4.47 20.35 19.47
N TYR A 584 -4.84 20.80 18.28
CA TYR A 584 -3.95 20.96 17.14
C TYR A 584 -3.76 22.44 16.81
N ALA A 585 -2.51 22.86 16.71
CA ALA A 585 -2.10 24.18 16.26
C ALA A 585 -1.78 24.15 14.76
N LEU A 586 -2.59 24.86 13.98
CA LEU A 586 -2.39 25.13 12.55
C LEU A 586 -1.46 26.33 12.40
N VAL A 587 -0.25 26.07 11.91
CA VAL A 587 0.81 27.07 11.79
C VAL A 587 0.83 27.61 10.37
N PRO A 588 0.71 28.93 10.16
CA PRO A 588 0.79 29.53 8.83
C PRO A 588 2.22 29.47 8.25
N PRO A 589 2.36 29.63 6.93
CA PRO A 589 3.68 29.54 6.30
C PRO A 589 4.62 30.70 6.65
N GLY A 590 4.09 31.91 6.85
CA GLY A 590 4.89 33.10 7.12
C GLY A 590 5.20 33.35 8.60
N VAL A 591 6.39 33.88 8.87
CA VAL A 591 6.75 34.49 10.17
C VAL A 591 5.79 35.66 10.47
N GLY A 592 5.39 35.80 11.73
CA GLY A 592 4.43 36.80 12.19
C GLY A 592 2.96 36.42 11.97
N GLY A 593 2.68 35.32 11.26
CA GLY A 593 1.33 34.79 11.12
C GLY A 593 0.78 34.27 12.44
N THR A 594 -0.52 34.47 12.70
CA THR A 594 -1.18 33.99 13.92
C THR A 594 -1.57 32.52 13.78
N VAL A 595 -1.21 31.73 14.80
CA VAL A 595 -1.60 30.31 14.89
C VAL A 595 -3.10 30.19 15.10
N ARG A 596 -3.71 29.18 14.48
CA ARG A 596 -5.12 28.83 14.69
C ARG A 596 -5.22 27.49 15.39
N LEU A 597 -6.19 27.32 16.27
CA LEU A 597 -6.34 26.09 17.06
C LEU A 597 -7.56 25.30 16.62
N LEU A 598 -7.44 23.98 16.65
CA LEU A 598 -8.54 23.04 16.45
C LEU A 598 -8.57 22.03 17.61
N PRO A 599 -9.67 21.92 18.37
CA PRO A 599 -10.87 22.75 18.26
C PRO A 599 -10.64 24.18 18.79
N ASP A 600 -11.36 25.16 18.25
CA ASP A 600 -11.30 26.56 18.69
C ASP A 600 -12.16 26.76 19.95
N THR A 601 -11.60 26.37 21.11
CA THR A 601 -12.27 26.48 22.41
C THR A 601 -11.43 27.25 23.42
N PRO A 602 -12.03 27.87 24.45
CA PRO A 602 -11.28 28.55 25.50
C PRO A 602 -10.27 27.66 26.21
N GLN A 603 -10.58 26.36 26.35
CA GLN A 603 -9.67 25.36 26.93
C GLN A 603 -8.48 25.08 26.01
N ALA A 604 -8.71 24.99 24.71
CA ALA A 604 -7.64 24.84 23.72
C ALA A 604 -6.70 26.05 23.71
N HIS A 605 -7.25 27.27 23.75
CA HIS A 605 -6.46 28.50 23.87
C HIS A 605 -5.66 28.54 25.19
N ALA A 606 -6.24 28.11 26.30
CA ALA A 606 -5.53 28.03 27.58
C ALA A 606 -4.38 27.00 27.54
N ALA A 607 -4.63 25.81 26.97
CA ALA A 607 -3.60 24.77 26.80
C ALA A 607 -2.46 25.25 25.89
N PHE A 608 -2.80 25.89 24.76
CA PHE A 608 -1.80 26.48 23.88
C PHE A 608 -1.02 27.60 24.57
N ALA A 609 -1.69 28.54 25.25
CA ALA A 609 -1.03 29.63 25.96
C ALA A 609 -0.06 29.12 27.04
N ALA A 610 -0.40 28.03 27.72
CA ALA A 610 0.46 27.38 28.70
C ALA A 610 1.68 26.69 28.06
N ALA A 611 1.49 26.03 26.91
CA ALA A 611 2.57 25.34 26.20
C ALA A 611 3.46 26.28 25.35
N ARG A 612 2.92 27.41 24.91
CA ARG A 612 3.53 28.34 23.95
C ARG A 612 4.99 28.74 24.27
N PRO A 613 5.39 29.02 25.53
CA PRO A 613 6.76 29.44 25.83
C PRO A 613 7.81 28.35 25.52
N SER A 614 7.45 27.08 25.70
CA SER A 614 8.33 25.93 25.49
C SER A 614 8.09 25.21 24.17
N LEU A 615 6.98 25.48 23.48
CA LEU A 615 6.66 24.89 22.20
C LEU A 615 7.59 25.45 21.10
N ALA A 616 8.25 24.55 20.39
CA ALA A 616 9.12 24.84 19.25
C ALA A 616 8.88 23.83 18.15
N PHE A 617 9.16 24.22 16.91
CA PHE A 617 9.07 23.37 15.74
C PHE A 617 10.15 23.77 14.73
N TRP A 618 10.31 23.01 13.66
CA TRP A 618 11.37 23.24 12.67
C TRP A 618 10.85 22.99 11.26
N ARG A 619 11.50 23.60 10.27
CA ARG A 619 11.26 23.36 8.85
C ARG A 619 12.60 23.11 8.16
N ALA A 620 12.61 22.19 7.21
CA ALA A 620 13.75 21.94 6.34
C ALA A 620 13.37 22.32 4.91
N ASP A 621 14.14 23.23 4.31
CA ASP A 621 14.09 23.51 2.88
C ASP A 621 15.14 22.65 2.19
N GLU A 622 14.68 21.57 1.56
CA GLU A 622 15.55 20.62 0.88
C GLU A 622 16.31 21.26 -0.29
N GLN A 623 15.70 22.22 -1.00
CA GLN A 623 16.29 22.83 -2.19
C GLN A 623 17.24 23.98 -1.84
N ALA A 624 16.86 24.81 -0.86
CA ALA A 624 17.75 25.85 -0.34
C ALA A 624 18.86 25.28 0.55
N GLY A 625 18.72 24.03 1.00
CA GLY A 625 19.71 23.36 1.83
C GLY A 625 19.76 23.90 3.25
N SER A 626 18.67 24.43 3.77
CA SER A 626 18.60 25.08 5.08
C SER A 626 17.60 24.42 6.01
N VAL A 627 17.91 24.43 7.31
CA VAL A 627 16.98 24.05 8.38
C VAL A 627 16.77 25.25 9.28
N SER A 628 15.52 25.56 9.57
CA SER A 628 15.12 26.69 10.41
C SER A 628 14.29 26.19 11.59
N GLY A 629 14.51 26.77 12.76
CA GLY A 629 13.73 26.52 13.97
C GLY A 629 12.89 27.72 14.35
N PHE A 630 11.67 27.43 14.77
CA PHE A 630 10.62 28.39 15.04
C PHE A 630 10.04 28.20 16.44
N GLY A 631 9.41 29.24 16.94
CA GLY A 631 8.56 29.22 18.11
C GLY A 631 7.46 30.26 17.98
N PHE A 632 7.00 30.78 19.11
CA PHE A 632 5.87 31.69 19.15
C PHE A 632 6.12 32.90 20.06
N THR A 633 5.74 34.08 19.58
CA THR A 633 5.74 35.33 20.36
C THR A 633 4.70 35.29 21.48
N GLU A 634 4.72 36.28 22.39
CA GLU A 634 3.70 36.44 23.44
C GLU A 634 2.25 36.48 22.92
N SER A 635 2.06 37.05 21.73
CA SER A 635 0.76 37.12 21.07
C SER A 635 0.34 35.83 20.35
N GLY A 636 1.18 34.80 20.33
CA GLY A 636 0.92 33.55 19.58
C GLY A 636 1.22 33.63 18.09
N ALA A 637 1.97 34.64 17.65
CA ALA A 637 2.45 34.73 16.28
C ALA A 637 3.71 33.87 16.09
N VAL A 638 3.90 33.31 14.89
CA VAL A 638 5.09 32.52 14.55
C VAL A 638 6.34 33.41 14.59
N GLU A 639 7.40 32.94 15.23
CA GLU A 639 8.70 33.62 15.33
C GLU A 639 9.82 32.68 14.89
N GLU A 640 10.66 33.12 13.96
CA GLU A 640 11.90 32.41 13.64
C GLU A 640 12.93 32.66 14.74
N ARG A 641 13.51 31.58 15.28
CA ARG A 641 14.50 31.63 16.36
C ARG A 641 15.92 31.43 15.85
N TRP A 642 16.09 30.53 14.89
CA TRP A 642 17.39 30.24 14.29
C TRP A 642 17.21 29.67 12.88
N THR A 643 18.23 29.88 12.04
CA THR A 643 18.32 29.28 10.71
C THR A 643 19.76 28.83 10.48
N SER A 644 19.93 27.60 9.98
CA SER A 644 21.22 27.02 9.64
C SER A 644 21.22 26.60 8.18
N VAL A 645 22.09 27.22 7.39
CA VAL A 645 22.30 26.86 5.98
C VAL A 645 23.36 25.76 5.92
N LEU A 646 22.93 24.56 5.55
CA LEU A 646 23.75 23.34 5.58
C LEU A 646 24.33 22.98 4.20
N ALA A 647 23.67 23.41 3.13
CA ALA A 647 24.18 23.37 1.77
C ALA A 647 23.93 24.71 1.06
N PRO A 648 24.85 25.16 0.19
CA PRO A 648 24.65 26.39 -0.56
C PRO A 648 23.51 26.25 -1.57
N ALA A 649 22.60 27.22 -1.59
CA ALA A 649 21.49 27.26 -2.54
C ALA A 649 22.01 27.25 -4.00
N GLY A 650 21.45 26.37 -4.82
CA GLY A 650 21.85 26.17 -6.21
C GLY A 650 23.16 25.36 -6.41
N GLY A 651 23.75 24.84 -5.33
CA GLY A 651 24.87 23.90 -5.38
C GLY A 651 24.46 22.48 -5.78
N SER A 652 25.45 21.58 -5.87
CA SER A 652 25.24 20.14 -6.13
C SER A 652 24.68 19.40 -4.90
N GLN A 653 24.99 19.89 -3.70
CA GLN A 653 24.58 19.32 -2.42
C GLN A 653 23.23 19.86 -1.99
N ARG A 654 22.43 19.00 -1.37
CA ARG A 654 21.12 19.32 -0.82
C ARG A 654 20.82 18.45 0.39
N ILE A 655 19.77 18.77 1.14
CA ILE A 655 19.29 17.88 2.20
C ILE A 655 18.69 16.63 1.55
N LEU A 656 19.16 15.45 1.94
CA LEU A 656 18.75 14.16 1.39
C LEU A 656 17.78 13.40 2.30
N ALA A 657 17.87 13.63 3.61
CA ALA A 657 16.99 13.04 4.62
C ALA A 657 17.04 13.85 5.91
N VAL A 658 15.91 13.90 6.62
CA VAL A 658 15.81 14.39 8.00
C VAL A 658 15.12 13.31 8.84
N ALA A 659 15.72 12.94 9.98
CA ALA A 659 15.14 12.00 10.92
C ALA A 659 15.00 12.65 12.31
N ALA A 660 13.82 12.50 12.90
CA ALA A 660 13.47 12.98 14.22
C ALA A 660 12.97 11.82 15.10
N HIS A 661 12.89 12.05 16.41
CA HIS A 661 12.23 11.11 17.31
C HIS A 661 10.74 10.96 16.99
N ASN A 662 10.21 9.76 17.19
CA ASN A 662 8.78 9.54 17.16
C ASN A 662 8.13 10.27 18.37
N PRO A 663 7.06 11.05 18.16
CA PRO A 663 6.36 11.69 19.27
C PRO A 663 5.88 10.65 20.30
N GLY A 664 6.13 10.93 21.58
CA GLY A 664 5.76 10.03 22.68
C GLY A 664 6.58 8.74 22.78
N GLU A 665 7.76 8.66 22.15
CA GLU A 665 8.69 7.54 22.35
C GLU A 665 9.01 7.34 23.85
N ALA A 666 8.70 6.15 24.38
CA ALA A 666 9.06 5.77 25.73
C ALA A 666 10.50 5.25 25.80
N VAL A 667 11.22 5.66 26.85
CA VAL A 667 12.57 5.20 27.19
C VAL A 667 12.56 4.65 28.60
N PHE A 668 12.76 3.35 28.76
CA PHE A 668 12.72 2.71 30.08
C PHE A 668 13.93 3.04 30.95
N SER A 669 15.13 2.95 30.37
CA SER A 669 16.38 3.15 31.12
C SER A 669 17.19 4.34 30.58
N PRO A 670 17.42 5.38 31.41
CA PRO A 670 18.20 6.56 31.03
C PRO A 670 19.71 6.33 31.10
N ALA A 671 20.16 5.20 31.62
CA ALA A 671 21.57 4.90 31.81
C ALA A 671 21.91 3.49 31.32
N ARG A 672 23.20 3.23 31.11
CA ARG A 672 23.73 1.93 30.72
C ARG A 672 24.89 1.56 31.64
N VAL A 673 24.85 0.33 32.16
CA VAL A 673 25.94 -0.24 32.95
C VAL A 673 27.00 -0.78 31.99
N MET A 674 28.24 -0.36 32.19
CA MET A 674 29.42 -0.75 31.41
C MET A 674 30.00 -2.08 31.93
N GLY A 675 30.85 -2.73 31.15
CA GLY A 675 31.51 -3.97 31.56
C GLY A 675 32.40 -3.82 32.80
N SER A 676 32.91 -2.60 33.04
CA SER A 676 33.66 -2.22 34.24
C SER A 676 32.79 -2.07 35.50
N GLY A 677 31.45 -2.06 35.36
CA GLY A 677 30.50 -1.73 36.43
C GLY A 677 30.22 -0.23 36.57
N GLU A 678 30.90 0.63 35.81
CA GLU A 678 30.59 2.05 35.73
C GLU A 678 29.26 2.30 35.00
N VAL A 679 28.64 3.44 35.26
CA VAL A 679 27.35 3.81 34.66
C VAL A 679 27.55 4.99 33.72
N LYS A 680 27.14 4.84 32.46
CA LYS A 680 27.05 5.93 31.50
C LYS A 680 25.61 6.37 31.31
N PHE A 681 25.36 7.67 31.37
CA PHE A 681 24.05 8.24 31.12
C PHE A 681 23.86 8.47 29.62
N LYS A 682 22.71 8.05 29.09
CA LYS A 682 22.34 8.29 27.71
C LYS A 682 21.99 9.77 27.55
N TYR A 683 22.45 10.40 26.47
CA TYR A 683 21.97 11.72 26.13
C TYR A 683 20.60 11.61 25.45
N LEU A 684 19.53 11.91 26.19
CA LEU A 684 18.14 11.79 25.74
C LEU A 684 17.55 13.17 25.45
N ASN A 685 17.68 13.62 24.21
CA ASN A 685 17.11 14.88 23.74
C ASN A 685 15.97 14.60 22.75
N PRO A 686 14.69 14.79 23.14
CA PRO A 686 13.55 14.54 22.25
C PRO A 686 13.51 15.48 21.05
N ASN A 687 14.25 16.60 21.12
CA ASN A 687 14.31 17.63 20.09
C ASN A 687 15.53 17.45 19.16
N ALA A 688 16.26 16.33 19.22
CA ALA A 688 17.37 16.07 18.31
C ALA A 688 16.85 15.73 16.89
N LEU A 689 17.57 16.23 15.88
CA LEU A 689 17.35 15.98 14.47
C LEU A 689 18.62 15.48 13.83
N LEU A 690 18.54 14.37 13.11
CA LEU A 690 19.61 13.93 12.20
C LEU A 690 19.31 14.46 10.80
N VAL A 691 20.20 15.26 10.25
CA VAL A 691 20.11 15.84 8.90
C VAL A 691 21.23 15.29 8.03
N ALA A 692 20.86 14.72 6.89
CA ALA A 692 21.79 14.21 5.88
C ALA A 692 21.92 15.20 4.73
N VAL A 693 23.14 15.61 4.39
CA VAL A 693 23.43 16.59 3.33
C VAL A 693 24.41 15.98 2.35
N GLY A 694 24.07 15.97 1.05
CA GLY A 694 24.97 15.42 0.04
C GLY A 694 24.38 15.48 -1.36
N VAL A 695 25.03 14.77 -2.29
CA VAL A 695 24.61 14.68 -3.69
C VAL A 695 23.56 13.56 -3.86
N PRO A 696 22.43 13.80 -4.55
CA PRO A 696 21.46 12.76 -4.84
C PRO A 696 22.03 11.70 -5.79
N GLY A 697 21.67 10.43 -5.59
CA GLY A 697 22.29 9.24 -6.21
C GLY A 697 22.25 9.10 -7.74
N HIS A 698 21.87 10.14 -8.48
CA HIS A 698 21.74 10.14 -9.95
C HIS A 698 22.28 11.44 -10.59
N ALA A 699 22.75 12.40 -9.80
CA ALA A 699 23.32 13.64 -10.30
C ALA A 699 24.85 13.50 -10.40
N SER A 700 25.34 12.84 -11.45
CA SER A 700 26.76 12.85 -11.77
C SER A 700 27.12 14.18 -12.44
N SER A 701 27.25 15.26 -11.67
CA SER A 701 28.07 16.39 -12.13
C SER A 701 29.54 15.93 -12.08
N GLN A 702 30.21 15.88 -13.23
CA GLN A 702 31.58 15.37 -13.37
C GLN A 702 32.66 16.20 -12.62
N SER A 703 32.26 17.24 -11.87
CA SER A 703 33.17 18.26 -11.33
C SER A 703 33.41 18.18 -9.82
N GLU A 704 32.60 17.45 -9.04
CA GLU A 704 32.76 17.34 -7.58
C GLU A 704 32.73 15.89 -7.12
N GLU A 705 33.65 15.52 -6.23
CA GLU A 705 33.65 14.21 -5.60
C GLU A 705 32.42 14.05 -4.70
N PRO A 706 31.70 12.90 -4.77
CA PRO A 706 30.49 12.71 -4.00
C PRO A 706 30.82 12.62 -2.51
N ARG A 707 30.21 13.47 -1.71
CA ARG A 707 30.38 13.54 -0.26
C ARG A 707 29.02 13.57 0.44
N LEU A 708 28.91 12.84 1.55
CA LEU A 708 27.73 12.80 2.40
C LEU A 708 28.10 13.27 3.81
N THR A 709 27.46 14.34 4.29
CA THR A 709 27.65 14.89 5.64
C THR A 709 26.40 14.66 6.48
N MET A 710 26.57 14.04 7.64
CA MET A 710 25.54 13.75 8.62
C MET A 710 25.70 14.70 9.81
N LEU A 711 24.62 15.38 10.18
CA LEU A 711 24.60 16.40 11.22
C LEU A 711 23.50 16.06 12.23
N LEU A 712 23.87 15.93 13.50
CA LEU A 712 22.90 15.91 14.60
C LEU A 712 22.76 17.34 15.12
N VAL A 713 21.55 17.89 15.03
CA VAL A 713 21.22 19.26 15.38
C VAL A 713 20.11 19.25 16.43
N ASP A 714 20.19 20.13 17.43
CA ASP A 714 19.10 20.38 18.36
C ASP A 714 18.06 21.31 17.69
N ALA A 715 16.81 20.84 17.53
CA ALA A 715 15.74 21.56 16.84
C ALA A 715 15.32 22.87 17.53
N VAL A 716 15.56 23.00 18.83
CA VAL A 716 15.14 24.18 19.61
C VAL A 716 16.17 25.29 19.48
N THR A 717 17.46 24.95 19.52
CA THR A 717 18.57 25.91 19.61
C THR A 717 19.38 26.06 18.32
N GLY A 718 19.26 25.12 17.37
CA GLY A 718 20.07 25.08 16.16
C GLY A 718 21.52 24.61 16.39
N ARG A 719 21.85 24.18 17.61
CA ARG A 719 23.20 23.73 17.98
C ARG A 719 23.52 22.42 17.28
N VAL A 720 24.66 22.35 16.60
CA VAL A 720 25.20 21.09 16.07
C VAL A 720 25.79 20.29 17.23
N LEU A 721 25.17 19.16 17.55
CA LEU A 721 25.58 18.23 18.61
C LEU A 721 26.70 17.30 18.12
N PHE A 722 26.63 16.88 16.85
CA PHE A 722 27.63 16.01 16.22
C PHE A 722 27.63 16.20 14.70
N SER A 723 28.79 16.00 14.07
CA SER A 723 28.94 16.02 12.61
C SER A 723 29.89 14.93 12.16
N GLN A 724 29.52 14.22 11.09
CA GLN A 724 30.35 13.21 10.45
C GLN A 724 30.25 13.32 8.94
N THR A 725 31.36 13.15 8.25
CA THR A 725 31.42 13.12 6.79
C THR A 725 31.85 11.74 6.30
N HIS A 726 31.18 11.26 5.25
CA HIS A 726 31.58 10.11 4.43
C HIS A 726 32.00 10.63 3.05
N GLU A 727 33.29 10.53 2.76
CA GLU A 727 33.82 10.79 1.41
C GLU A 727 33.46 9.62 0.48
N GLY A 728 33.28 9.90 -0.82
CA GLY A 728 32.90 8.89 -1.79
C GLY A 728 31.49 8.31 -1.59
N ALA A 729 30.58 9.05 -0.93
CA ALA A 729 29.23 8.60 -0.58
C ALA A 729 28.14 9.48 -1.18
N SER A 730 27.01 8.86 -1.56
CA SER A 730 25.87 9.55 -2.17
C SER A 730 24.54 9.02 -1.63
N GLY A 731 23.46 9.74 -1.96
CA GLY A 731 22.10 9.25 -1.73
C GLY A 731 21.74 8.04 -2.61
N PRO A 732 20.56 7.43 -2.41
CA PRO A 732 19.55 7.79 -1.40
C PRO A 732 20.02 7.50 0.03
N VAL A 733 19.58 8.31 0.99
CA VAL A 733 19.87 8.15 2.42
C VAL A 733 18.57 7.86 3.15
N HIS A 734 18.59 6.83 3.99
CA HIS A 734 17.49 6.52 4.91
C HIS A 734 18.03 6.55 6.32
N ALA A 735 17.34 7.23 7.23
CA ALA A 735 17.82 7.47 8.58
C ALA A 735 16.69 7.29 9.60
N VAL A 736 17.06 6.88 10.81
CA VAL A 736 16.16 6.81 11.95
C VAL A 736 16.89 7.26 13.22
N LEU A 737 16.15 7.94 14.09
CA LEU A 737 16.62 8.43 15.38
C LEU A 737 15.71 7.85 16.48
N SER A 738 16.32 7.18 17.47
CA SER A 738 15.59 6.54 18.57
C SER A 738 16.45 6.51 19.84
N GLU A 739 15.85 6.90 20.96
CA GLU A 739 16.55 7.14 22.24
C GLU A 739 17.75 8.08 22.13
N ASN A 740 18.96 7.53 22.17
CA ASN A 740 20.23 8.23 22.07
C ASN A 740 21.04 7.80 20.84
N MET A 741 20.41 7.07 19.90
CA MET A 741 21.07 6.52 18.73
C MET A 741 20.46 7.04 17.44
N ALA A 742 21.32 7.44 16.53
CA ALA A 742 20.98 7.72 15.16
C ALA A 742 21.61 6.65 14.25
N THR A 743 20.82 6.05 13.37
CA THR A 743 21.34 5.09 12.40
C THR A 743 20.88 5.47 11.01
N TYR A 744 21.77 5.37 10.03
CA TYR A 744 21.49 5.75 8.66
C TYR A 744 22.17 4.81 7.66
N HIS A 745 21.52 4.64 6.52
CA HIS A 745 21.91 3.78 5.42
C HIS A 745 22.13 4.61 4.16
N PHE A 746 23.22 4.36 3.44
CA PHE A 746 23.63 5.15 2.27
C PHE A 746 24.47 4.33 1.29
N TRP A 747 24.64 4.85 0.06
CA TRP A 747 25.46 4.22 -0.96
C TRP A 747 26.89 4.77 -0.92
N SER A 748 27.88 3.89 -0.84
CA SER A 748 29.29 4.26 -1.07
C SER A 748 29.61 4.05 -2.56
N VAL A 749 29.84 5.16 -3.26
CA VAL A 749 30.26 5.19 -4.66
C VAL A 749 31.65 4.59 -4.79
N GLU A 750 32.56 4.91 -3.87
CA GLU A 750 33.94 4.39 -3.88
C GLU A 750 33.98 2.86 -3.70
N ALA A 751 33.21 2.32 -2.75
CA ALA A 751 33.20 0.89 -2.46
C ALA A 751 32.23 0.09 -3.36
N HIS A 752 31.38 0.76 -4.14
CA HIS A 752 30.25 0.20 -4.90
C HIS A 752 29.35 -0.71 -4.04
N ARG A 753 29.05 -0.29 -2.81
CA ARG A 753 28.31 -1.10 -1.82
C ARG A 753 27.46 -0.23 -0.92
N TRP A 754 26.38 -0.82 -0.41
CA TRP A 754 25.57 -0.24 0.64
C TRP A 754 26.28 -0.28 1.99
N GLN A 755 26.21 0.83 2.71
CA GLN A 755 26.76 0.98 4.05
C GLN A 755 25.68 1.47 5.01
N MET A 756 25.87 1.15 6.28
CA MET A 756 25.03 1.61 7.38
C MET A 756 25.95 2.09 8.49
N ALA A 757 25.67 3.25 9.06
CA ALA A 757 26.45 3.80 10.15
C ALA A 757 25.54 4.18 11.32
N SER A 758 26.09 4.07 12.52
CA SER A 758 25.38 4.27 13.77
C SER A 758 26.17 5.21 14.66
N VAL A 759 25.46 6.13 15.31
CA VAL A 759 25.98 7.13 16.23
C VAL A 759 25.22 7.01 17.53
N GLU A 760 25.90 6.85 18.66
CA GLU A 760 25.32 6.88 20.01
C GLU A 760 25.86 8.07 20.81
N LEU A 761 24.97 8.79 21.50
CA LEU A 761 25.31 9.95 22.33
C LEU A 761 25.15 9.61 23.81
N PHE A 762 26.15 9.99 24.61
CA PHE A 762 26.17 9.86 26.06
C PHE A 762 26.45 11.22 26.71
N ASP A 763 25.93 11.41 27.91
CA ASP A 763 26.24 12.56 28.74
C ASP A 763 27.63 12.36 29.37
N ALA A 764 28.54 13.31 29.12
CA ALA A 764 29.92 13.31 29.61
C ALA A 764 30.08 14.11 30.92
N SER A 765 28.99 14.58 31.51
CA SER A 765 29.01 15.26 32.80
C SER A 765 29.56 14.32 33.89
N PRO A 766 30.32 14.83 34.87
CA PRO A 766 30.75 14.02 36.00
C PRO A 766 29.55 13.35 36.67
N PRO A 767 29.60 12.04 36.98
CA PRO A 767 28.45 11.32 37.52
C PRO A 767 28.13 11.84 38.93
N THR A 768 27.11 12.71 39.01
CA THR A 768 26.57 13.22 40.28
C THR A 768 25.53 12.25 40.85
N LEU A 769 24.90 11.45 40.00
CA LEU A 769 23.84 10.50 40.33
C LEU A 769 24.40 9.08 40.47
N ARG A 770 24.08 8.43 41.59
CA ARG A 770 24.37 7.00 41.82
C ARG A 770 23.20 6.15 41.35
N VAL A 771 23.45 4.85 41.13
CA VAL A 771 22.40 3.86 40.83
C VAL A 771 21.31 3.83 41.90
N SER A 772 21.68 4.04 43.17
CA SER A 772 20.72 4.17 44.27
C SER A 772 19.76 5.33 44.10
N ASP A 773 20.23 6.43 43.54
CA ASP A 773 19.45 7.65 43.37
C ASP A 773 18.46 7.45 42.21
N LEU A 774 18.88 6.77 41.13
CA LEU A 774 18.01 6.37 40.03
C LEU A 774 16.95 5.33 40.41
N ALA A 775 17.27 4.42 41.33
CA ALA A 775 16.38 3.32 41.72
C ALA A 775 15.37 3.70 42.81
N PHE A 776 15.70 4.67 43.67
CA PHE A 776 14.95 4.93 44.90
C PHE A 776 14.67 6.41 45.20
N ALA A 777 15.24 7.37 44.46
CA ALA A 777 14.96 8.78 44.70
C ALA A 777 13.98 9.37 43.69
N GLU A 778 13.09 10.24 44.16
CA GLU A 778 12.30 11.13 43.31
C GLU A 778 13.19 12.27 42.79
N THR A 779 14.03 11.97 41.80
CA THR A 779 14.85 13.01 41.17
C THR A 779 14.00 13.78 40.18
N ASN A 780 13.71 15.04 40.49
CA ASN A 780 13.03 15.95 39.58
C ASN A 780 14.04 16.43 38.50
N THR A 781 14.20 15.65 37.44
CA THR A 781 15.19 15.91 36.37
C THR A 781 14.50 16.52 35.15
N THR A 782 14.20 17.82 35.21
CA THR A 782 13.83 18.56 34.00
C THR A 782 15.06 18.69 33.09
N SER A 783 14.92 18.31 31.82
CA SER A 783 15.95 18.48 30.80
C SER A 783 15.57 19.64 29.88
N SER A 784 16.53 20.48 29.50
CA SER A 784 16.32 21.63 28.63
C SER A 784 17.38 21.67 27.54
N SER A 785 16.96 21.82 26.28
CA SER A 785 17.84 22.01 25.12
C SER A 785 18.79 23.21 25.26
N TRP A 786 18.42 24.22 26.07
CA TRP A 786 19.24 25.40 26.30
C TRP A 786 20.47 25.13 27.19
N ASP A 787 20.38 24.12 28.06
CA ASP A 787 21.42 23.72 29.01
C ASP A 787 21.94 22.32 28.67
N ALA A 788 22.37 22.13 27.42
CA ALA A 788 22.86 20.84 26.97
C ALA A 788 24.23 20.51 27.62
N PRO A 789 24.37 19.37 28.31
CA PRO A 789 25.62 18.92 28.90
C PRO A 789 26.71 18.62 27.85
N PRO A 790 27.98 18.50 28.27
CA PRO A 790 29.03 17.96 27.40
C PRO A 790 28.68 16.54 26.94
N LEU A 791 29.02 16.21 25.70
CA LEU A 791 28.64 14.94 25.06
C LEU A 791 29.86 14.06 24.81
N GLU A 792 29.69 12.76 25.05
CA GLU A 792 30.57 11.71 24.55
C GLU A 792 29.83 10.99 23.41
N VAL A 793 30.44 10.90 22.23
CA VAL A 793 29.81 10.33 21.04
C VAL A 793 30.61 9.15 20.53
N GLY A 794 29.96 8.00 20.36
CA GLY A 794 30.49 6.84 19.65
C GLY A 794 29.90 6.77 18.25
N SER A 795 30.73 6.60 17.22
CA SER A 795 30.25 6.40 15.84
C SER A 795 30.99 5.23 15.19
N GLN A 796 30.25 4.42 14.43
CA GLN A 796 30.83 3.31 13.66
C GLN A 796 30.05 3.02 12.39
N SER A 797 30.78 2.64 11.34
CA SER A 797 30.22 2.23 10.03
C SER A 797 30.32 0.72 9.82
N PHE A 798 29.34 0.19 9.10
CA PHE A 798 29.15 -1.22 8.76
C PHE A 798 28.75 -1.38 7.29
N LEU A 799 29.07 -2.53 6.72
CA LEU A 799 28.60 -2.97 5.41
C LEU A 799 27.23 -3.64 5.58
N CYS A 800 26.26 -3.19 4.79
CA CYS A 800 24.93 -3.79 4.71
C CYS A 800 24.77 -4.39 3.31
N ARG A 801 24.34 -5.66 3.19
CA ARG A 801 24.08 -6.27 1.87
C ARG A 801 22.67 -5.98 1.34
N LEU A 802 21.78 -5.46 2.17
CA LEU A 802 20.38 -5.24 1.82
C LEU A 802 20.18 -3.80 1.34
N PRO A 803 19.77 -3.58 0.07
CA PRO A 803 19.24 -2.29 -0.34
C PRO A 803 17.92 -2.04 0.38
N VAL A 804 17.77 -0.86 0.99
CA VAL A 804 16.55 -0.46 1.67
C VAL A 804 15.91 0.77 1.03
N VAL A 805 14.59 0.85 1.16
CA VAL A 805 13.75 2.00 0.76
C VAL A 805 13.32 2.84 1.96
N GLY A 806 13.62 2.39 3.18
CA GLY A 806 13.29 3.08 4.42
C GLY A 806 13.85 2.38 5.65
N LEU A 807 13.91 3.12 6.77
CA LEU A 807 14.24 2.61 8.09
C LEU A 807 13.09 2.93 9.05
N SER A 808 12.86 2.05 10.01
CA SER A 808 11.96 2.29 11.15
C SER A 808 12.52 1.61 12.40
N VAL A 809 11.87 1.77 13.56
CA VAL A 809 12.28 1.17 14.83
C VAL A 809 11.06 0.57 15.52
N THR A 810 11.26 -0.59 16.15
CA THR A 810 10.25 -1.25 16.99
C THR A 810 9.90 -0.40 18.22
N ARG A 811 8.61 -0.33 18.58
CA ARG A 811 8.12 0.43 19.73
C ARG A 811 7.24 -0.44 20.63
N SER A 812 7.51 -0.39 21.93
CA SER A 812 6.66 -0.95 22.99
C SER A 812 6.12 0.17 23.89
N ALA A 813 5.16 -0.15 24.75
CA ALA A 813 4.44 0.84 25.55
C ALA A 813 5.36 1.57 26.54
N ARG A 814 6.32 0.87 27.16
CA ARG A 814 7.24 1.40 28.18
C ARG A 814 8.69 1.49 27.71
N GLY A 815 9.02 0.96 26.53
CA GLY A 815 10.38 0.96 25.98
C GLY A 815 11.36 0.03 26.73
N ASN A 816 10.86 -1.01 27.38
CA ASN A 816 11.66 -2.00 28.12
C ASN A 816 12.11 -3.16 27.23
N THR A 817 11.27 -3.60 26.28
CA THR A 817 11.67 -4.65 25.33
C THR A 817 12.87 -4.18 24.47
N ALA A 818 13.73 -5.10 24.08
CA ALA A 818 14.88 -4.81 23.23
C ALA A 818 14.45 -4.16 21.90
N LYS A 819 15.02 -3.00 21.59
CA LYS A 819 14.75 -2.29 20.33
C LYS A 819 15.49 -2.93 19.16
N GLN A 820 14.81 -3.00 18.02
CA GLN A 820 15.34 -3.45 16.75
C GLN A 820 15.13 -2.37 15.69
N VAL A 821 16.11 -2.21 14.81
CA VAL A 821 16.02 -1.35 13.62
C VAL A 821 15.41 -2.17 12.50
N MET A 822 14.33 -1.67 11.93
CA MET A 822 13.58 -2.29 10.85
C MET A 822 14.11 -1.79 9.51
N LEU A 823 14.69 -2.68 8.72
CA LEU A 823 15.19 -2.44 7.37
C LEU A 823 14.07 -2.77 6.38
N LEU A 824 13.48 -1.76 5.74
CA LEU A 824 12.46 -1.95 4.70
C LEU A 824 13.19 -2.20 3.39
N THR A 825 13.31 -3.45 2.97
CA THR A 825 14.13 -3.82 1.81
C THR A 825 13.44 -3.46 0.49
N GLN A 826 14.23 -3.16 -0.54
CA GLN A 826 13.70 -2.93 -1.90
C GLN A 826 13.00 -4.16 -2.49
N ALA A 827 13.32 -5.36 -2.00
CA ALA A 827 12.66 -6.62 -2.36
C ALA A 827 11.23 -6.74 -1.82
N GLY A 828 10.81 -5.86 -0.91
CA GLY A 828 9.48 -5.88 -0.30
C GLY A 828 9.38 -6.67 1.00
N GLN A 829 10.49 -6.90 1.68
CA GLN A 829 10.51 -7.57 2.99
C GLN A 829 10.96 -6.62 4.09
N VAL A 830 10.50 -6.86 5.32
CA VAL A 830 10.93 -6.11 6.50
C VAL A 830 11.89 -6.97 7.31
N TYR A 831 13.14 -6.54 7.44
CA TYR A 831 14.16 -7.24 8.23
C TYR A 831 14.34 -6.57 9.59
N LEU A 832 14.37 -7.37 10.66
CA LEU A 832 14.57 -6.89 12.03
C LEU A 832 16.04 -7.03 12.43
N LEU A 833 16.76 -5.91 12.50
CA LEU A 833 18.15 -5.89 12.96
C LEU A 833 18.21 -5.53 14.45
N ASP A 834 18.75 -6.44 15.26
CA ASP A 834 19.00 -6.18 16.67
C ASP A 834 19.99 -5.00 16.81
N ARG A 835 19.60 -4.01 17.62
CA ARG A 835 20.39 -2.80 17.88
C ARG A 835 21.81 -3.11 18.32
N ARG A 836 22.06 -4.23 19.02
CA ARG A 836 23.41 -4.63 19.47
C ARG A 836 24.41 -4.82 18.32
N PHE A 837 23.96 -5.14 17.11
CA PHE A 837 24.83 -5.20 15.94
C PHE A 837 25.24 -3.83 15.42
N LEU A 838 24.48 -2.78 15.76
CA LEU A 838 24.74 -1.39 15.39
C LEU A 838 25.41 -0.59 16.53
N ASP A 839 25.75 -1.23 17.64
CA ASP A 839 26.42 -0.58 18.76
C ASP A 839 27.87 -0.20 18.34
N PRO A 840 28.26 1.08 18.40
CA PRO A 840 29.60 1.51 18.01
C PRO A 840 30.70 0.97 18.94
N ARG A 841 30.34 0.46 20.12
CA ARG A 841 31.30 -0.04 21.14
C ARG A 841 31.58 -1.54 21.01
N ARG A 842 31.08 -2.20 19.96
CA ARG A 842 31.37 -3.62 19.70
C ARG A 842 32.89 -3.88 19.72
N PRO A 843 33.39 -4.81 20.55
CA PRO A 843 34.82 -4.97 20.74
C PRO A 843 35.48 -5.60 19.52
N ILE A 844 36.65 -5.08 19.14
CA ILE A 844 37.50 -5.68 18.11
C ILE A 844 38.34 -6.76 18.79
N ILE A 845 38.01 -8.03 18.52
CA ILE A 845 38.71 -9.18 19.10
C ILE A 845 39.65 -9.79 18.04
N PRO A 846 40.96 -9.87 18.30
CA PRO A 846 41.89 -10.50 17.38
C PRO A 846 41.56 -11.99 17.14
N PRO A 847 41.80 -12.52 15.92
CA PRO A 847 41.56 -13.93 15.63
C PRO A 847 42.28 -14.87 16.62
N GLY A 848 41.55 -15.84 17.16
CA GLY A 848 42.09 -16.81 18.12
C GLY A 848 42.15 -16.34 19.57
N GLN A 849 41.76 -15.10 19.87
CA GLN A 849 41.66 -14.59 21.24
C GLN A 849 40.24 -14.66 21.79
N LYS A 850 40.12 -14.67 23.12
CA LYS A 850 38.84 -14.58 23.83
C LYS A 850 38.57 -13.13 24.26
N PRO A 851 37.30 -12.71 24.38
CA PRO A 851 36.97 -11.41 24.96
C PRO A 851 37.55 -11.27 26.37
N THR A 852 37.96 -10.05 26.75
CA THR A 852 38.32 -9.76 28.14
C THR A 852 37.08 -9.92 29.06
N PRO A 853 37.26 -10.10 30.38
CA PRO A 853 36.13 -10.20 31.31
C PRO A 853 35.17 -9.01 31.24
N GLU A 854 35.72 -7.79 31.08
CA GLU A 854 34.93 -6.56 30.91
C GLU A 854 34.15 -6.57 29.59
N GLN A 855 34.78 -6.93 28.48
CA GLN A 855 34.11 -7.05 27.17
C GLN A 855 33.02 -8.13 27.19
N ALA A 856 33.27 -9.25 27.87
CA ALA A 856 32.31 -10.32 28.04
C ALA A 856 31.11 -9.89 28.90
N ALA A 857 31.34 -9.05 29.91
CA ALA A 857 30.29 -8.52 30.79
C ALA A 857 29.31 -7.60 30.04
N GLU A 858 29.74 -6.91 28.98
CA GLU A 858 28.86 -6.07 28.15
C GLU A 858 27.91 -6.85 27.23
N ALA A 859 28.16 -8.15 27.03
CA ALA A 859 27.37 -9.03 26.16
C ALA A 859 27.19 -8.48 24.72
N LEU A 860 28.16 -7.71 24.21
CA LEU A 860 28.15 -7.18 22.85
C LEU A 860 28.78 -8.18 21.86
N PRO A 861 28.18 -8.33 20.66
CA PRO A 861 28.80 -9.14 19.61
C PRO A 861 30.11 -8.49 19.15
N PRO A 862 31.19 -9.26 18.93
CA PRO A 862 32.47 -8.71 18.44
C PRO A 862 32.26 -7.93 17.15
N TYR A 863 33.03 -6.87 16.94
CA TYR A 863 32.95 -6.08 15.71
C TYR A 863 33.28 -6.94 14.50
N ALA A 864 32.37 -6.88 13.52
CA ALA A 864 32.60 -7.37 12.17
C ALA A 864 32.14 -6.25 11.23
N PRO A 865 32.93 -5.92 10.19
CA PRO A 865 32.57 -4.85 9.28
C PRO A 865 31.27 -5.16 8.55
N GLU A 866 30.98 -6.43 8.30
CA GLU A 866 29.74 -6.86 7.68
C GLU A 866 28.67 -7.24 8.70
N LEU A 867 27.44 -6.74 8.49
CA LEU A 867 26.31 -7.09 9.34
C LEU A 867 25.90 -8.56 9.10
N PRO A 868 25.76 -9.37 10.16
CA PRO A 868 25.36 -10.76 10.04
C PRO A 868 23.85 -10.86 9.78
N LEU A 869 23.49 -11.07 8.51
CA LEU A 869 22.09 -11.17 8.09
C LEU A 869 21.61 -12.62 8.14
N SER A 870 20.53 -12.89 8.87
CA SER A 870 19.89 -14.21 8.96
C SER A 870 18.50 -14.18 8.36
N GLY A 871 18.16 -15.19 7.54
CA GLY A 871 16.82 -15.31 6.94
C GLY A 871 15.69 -15.42 7.96
N SER A 872 15.96 -15.84 9.20
CA SER A 872 14.96 -15.95 10.26
C SER A 872 14.50 -14.60 10.83
N MET A 873 15.22 -13.51 10.54
CA MET A 873 14.94 -12.18 11.10
C MET A 873 14.01 -11.34 10.22
N PHE A 874 13.53 -11.88 9.09
CA PHE A 874 12.51 -11.23 8.29
C PHE A 874 11.15 -11.33 8.98
N ALA A 875 10.60 -10.18 9.40
CA ALA A 875 9.27 -10.08 9.99
C ALA A 875 8.16 -10.52 9.01
N THR A 876 8.41 -10.36 7.70
CA THR A 876 7.49 -10.78 6.65
C THR A 876 7.66 -12.24 6.24
N LEU A 877 8.52 -13.01 6.91
CA LEU A 877 8.81 -14.41 6.58
C LEU A 877 9.20 -14.57 5.10
N ASP A 878 8.49 -15.42 4.35
CA ASP A 878 8.64 -15.63 2.90
C ASP A 878 7.75 -14.70 2.05
N ARG A 879 6.98 -13.80 2.69
CA ARG A 879 6.04 -12.90 2.03
C ARG A 879 6.74 -11.62 1.59
N GLU A 880 6.45 -11.23 0.35
CA GLU A 880 6.92 -9.98 -0.25
C GLU A 880 5.75 -8.99 -0.37
N VAL A 881 5.90 -7.85 0.29
CA VAL A 881 5.05 -6.65 0.17
C VAL A 881 5.57 -5.83 -1.00
N LYS A 882 4.93 -5.94 -2.17
CA LYS A 882 5.40 -5.23 -3.36
C LYS A 882 5.29 -3.71 -3.16
N ARG A 883 6.29 -2.98 -3.66
CA ARG A 883 6.41 -1.51 -3.51
C ARG A 883 6.22 -1.06 -2.06
N LEU A 884 6.91 -1.73 -1.12
CA LEU A 884 6.91 -1.36 0.29
C LEU A 884 7.29 0.12 0.44
N ARG A 885 6.39 0.93 1.02
CA ARG A 885 6.58 2.37 1.23
C ARG A 885 6.86 2.71 2.67
N GLY A 886 6.24 2.00 3.60
CA GLY A 886 6.34 2.30 5.02
C GLY A 886 5.85 1.15 5.89
N VAL A 887 6.02 1.36 7.19
CA VAL A 887 5.57 0.45 8.24
C VAL A 887 5.01 1.26 9.40
N ALA A 888 3.82 0.90 9.85
CA ALA A 888 3.23 1.40 11.08
C ALA A 888 3.46 0.38 12.19
N VAL A 889 3.96 0.84 13.33
CA VAL A 889 4.23 0.00 14.50
C VAL A 889 3.45 0.55 15.69
N GLU A 890 2.71 -0.33 16.35
CA GLU A 890 1.91 0.01 17.51
C GLU A 890 2.13 -0.96 18.66
N ALA A 891 2.26 -0.44 19.88
CA ALA A 891 2.45 -1.27 21.05
C ALA A 891 1.15 -2.00 21.44
N ALA A 892 1.27 -3.24 21.91
CA ALA A 892 0.19 -3.88 22.66
C ALA A 892 0.19 -3.36 24.11
N GLU A 893 -0.80 -3.76 24.92
CA GLU A 893 -0.78 -3.47 26.36
C GLU A 893 0.33 -4.28 27.06
N LEU A 894 0.60 -5.49 26.55
CA LEU A 894 1.74 -6.30 26.93
C LEU A 894 3.04 -5.78 26.31
N GLU A 895 4.02 -5.50 27.17
CA GLU A 895 5.28 -4.85 26.82
C GLU A 895 6.15 -5.67 25.86
N SER A 896 6.03 -7.00 25.91
CA SER A 896 6.80 -7.89 25.04
C SER A 896 6.37 -7.85 23.58
N THR A 897 5.15 -7.39 23.30
CA THR A 897 4.47 -7.57 22.02
C THR A 897 4.10 -6.24 21.39
N MET A 898 4.25 -6.16 20.08
CA MET A 898 3.81 -5.03 19.27
C MET A 898 3.21 -5.54 17.97
N MET A 899 2.53 -4.65 17.28
CA MET A 899 1.83 -4.90 16.02
C MET A 899 2.53 -4.13 14.92
N MET A 900 2.71 -4.78 13.78
CA MET A 900 3.34 -4.20 12.61
C MET A 900 2.38 -4.29 11.43
N LEU A 901 2.08 -3.16 10.78
CA LEU A 901 1.43 -3.13 9.47
C LEU A 901 2.39 -2.52 8.44
N ALA A 902 2.93 -3.34 7.56
CA ALA A 902 3.71 -2.91 6.41
C ALA A 902 2.76 -2.56 5.26
N HIS A 903 2.95 -1.38 4.66
CA HIS A 903 2.09 -0.89 3.58
C HIS A 903 2.89 -0.45 2.34
N GLY A 904 2.37 -0.84 1.18
CA GLY A 904 2.94 -0.57 -0.14
C GLY A 904 1.87 -0.72 -1.21
N LEU A 905 2.18 -1.40 -2.31
CA LEU A 905 1.14 -1.95 -3.19
C LEU A 905 0.32 -3.01 -2.46
N ASP A 906 0.94 -3.74 -1.53
CA ASP A 906 0.31 -4.73 -0.68
C ASP A 906 0.26 -4.28 0.78
N LEU A 907 -0.57 -4.96 1.56
CA LEU A 907 -0.62 -4.81 3.01
C LEU A 907 -0.21 -6.12 3.67
N PHE A 908 0.70 -6.04 4.65
CA PHE A 908 1.09 -7.17 5.47
C PHE A 908 1.06 -6.80 6.93
N TYR A 909 0.36 -7.60 7.73
CA TYR A 909 0.30 -7.44 9.18
C TYR A 909 0.97 -8.63 9.87
N THR A 910 1.61 -8.36 11.00
CA THR A 910 2.06 -9.40 11.94
C THR A 910 2.24 -8.82 13.34
N ARG A 911 2.43 -9.70 14.33
CA ARG A 911 2.88 -9.34 15.67
C ARG A 911 4.38 -9.57 15.80
N LEU A 912 5.07 -8.66 16.48
CA LEU A 912 6.50 -8.76 16.75
C LEU A 912 6.75 -8.91 18.24
N THR A 913 7.72 -9.75 18.59
CA THR A 913 8.18 -9.97 19.97
C THR A 913 9.71 -9.98 20.04
N PRO A 914 10.37 -8.80 19.94
CA PRO A 914 11.84 -8.69 19.87
C PRO A 914 12.60 -9.44 20.98
N SER A 915 12.03 -9.47 22.19
CA SER A 915 12.61 -10.13 23.36
C SER A 915 11.91 -11.45 23.72
N ARG A 916 11.13 -12.02 22.78
CA ARG A 916 10.13 -13.07 23.04
C ARG A 916 9.03 -12.60 24.01
N SER A 917 7.95 -13.37 24.12
CA SER A 917 6.80 -13.08 24.97
C SER A 917 7.09 -13.37 26.45
N PHE A 918 7.87 -12.52 27.12
CA PHE A 918 8.28 -12.72 28.52
C PHE A 918 7.18 -12.44 29.55
N ASP A 919 6.10 -11.76 29.15
CA ASP A 919 4.94 -11.40 29.97
C ASP A 919 3.69 -12.26 29.64
N MET A 920 3.86 -13.29 28.82
CA MET A 920 2.82 -14.30 28.54
C MET A 920 3.33 -15.71 28.83
N VAL A 921 2.39 -16.61 29.14
CA VAL A 921 2.67 -18.04 29.15
C VAL A 921 2.87 -18.48 27.69
N PRO A 922 3.94 -19.24 27.38
CA PRO A 922 4.16 -19.74 26.03
C PRO A 922 3.00 -20.61 25.52
N ASP A 923 2.69 -20.51 24.22
CA ASP A 923 1.64 -21.30 23.58
C ASP A 923 1.89 -22.82 23.69
N ASP A 924 3.16 -23.24 23.78
CA ASP A 924 3.60 -24.63 23.92
C ASP A 924 3.66 -25.12 25.38
N PHE A 925 3.11 -24.34 26.32
CA PHE A 925 3.09 -24.72 27.72
C PHE A 925 2.31 -26.03 27.94
N PRO A 926 2.91 -27.06 28.57
CA PRO A 926 2.30 -28.39 28.67
C PRO A 926 1.25 -28.45 29.79
N TYR A 927 0.10 -27.78 29.61
CA TYR A 927 -0.99 -27.72 30.60
C TYR A 927 -1.46 -29.11 31.05
N ALA A 928 -1.59 -30.06 30.12
CA ALA A 928 -2.00 -31.43 30.43
C ALA A 928 -1.00 -32.14 31.34
N LEU A 929 0.30 -31.90 31.16
CA LEU A 929 1.35 -32.47 32.01
C LEU A 929 1.26 -31.88 33.43
N LEU A 930 1.05 -30.56 33.54
CA LEU A 930 0.88 -29.89 34.84
C LEU A 930 -0.31 -30.48 35.62
N VAL A 931 -1.46 -30.62 34.96
CA VAL A 931 -2.67 -31.22 35.57
C VAL A 931 -2.40 -32.68 35.99
N LEU A 932 -1.73 -33.46 35.13
CA LEU A 932 -1.39 -34.84 35.44
C LEU A 932 -0.46 -34.95 36.66
N ILE A 933 0.55 -34.08 36.76
CA ILE A 933 1.44 -34.01 37.91
C ILE A 933 0.64 -33.70 39.18
N LEU A 934 -0.21 -32.66 39.16
CA LEU A 934 -1.03 -32.27 40.32
C LEU A 934 -1.95 -33.40 40.80
N VAL A 935 -2.64 -34.06 39.87
CA VAL A 935 -3.52 -35.21 40.19
C VAL A 935 -2.70 -36.37 40.74
N SER A 936 -1.56 -36.69 40.13
CA SER A 936 -0.69 -37.80 40.56
C SER A 936 -0.10 -37.56 41.96
N MET A 937 0.35 -36.34 42.26
CA MET A 937 0.88 -35.96 43.57
C MET A 937 -0.23 -35.99 44.63
N SER A 938 -1.43 -35.52 44.30
CA SER A 938 -2.58 -35.55 45.21
C SER A 938 -2.98 -36.99 45.55
N ALA A 939 -3.07 -37.86 44.55
CA ALA A 939 -3.36 -39.28 44.74
C ALA A 939 -2.26 -39.97 45.55
N ALA A 940 -0.99 -39.73 45.24
CA ALA A 940 0.15 -40.28 45.99
C ALA A 940 0.12 -39.84 47.47
N THR A 941 -0.22 -38.57 47.74
CA THR A 941 -0.33 -38.04 49.10
C THR A 941 -1.44 -38.73 49.89
N LEU A 942 -2.61 -38.95 49.27
CA LEU A 942 -3.72 -39.68 49.90
C LEU A 942 -3.34 -41.13 50.22
N VAL A 943 -2.68 -41.81 49.28
CA VAL A 943 -2.21 -43.19 49.48
C VAL A 943 -1.17 -43.26 50.59
N LEU A 944 -0.17 -42.38 50.58
CA LEU A 944 0.87 -42.34 51.61
C LEU A 944 0.31 -41.99 52.99
N SER A 945 -0.63 -41.06 53.08
CA SER A 945 -1.33 -40.72 54.33
C SER A 945 -2.09 -41.92 54.89
N ALA A 946 -2.83 -42.63 54.05
CA ALA A 946 -3.54 -43.85 54.46
C ALA A 946 -2.56 -44.96 54.91
N MET A 947 -1.44 -45.13 54.21
CA MET A 947 -0.38 -46.07 54.59
C MET A 947 0.27 -45.69 55.91
N GLN A 948 0.57 -44.40 56.13
CA GLN A 948 1.13 -43.89 57.37
C GLN A 948 0.16 -44.08 58.54
N GLN A 949 -1.12 -43.74 58.38
CA GLN A 949 -2.13 -43.95 59.43
C GLN A 949 -2.22 -45.43 59.82
N ARG A 950 -2.24 -46.34 58.84
CA ARG A 950 -2.19 -47.78 59.10
C ARG A 950 -0.91 -48.20 59.82
N GLY A 951 0.24 -47.65 59.42
CA GLY A 951 1.53 -47.90 60.07
C GLY A 951 1.58 -47.43 61.52
N VAL A 952 1.11 -46.20 61.80
CA VAL A 952 1.04 -45.61 63.15
C VAL A 952 0.08 -46.39 64.03
N VAL A 953 -1.10 -46.77 63.51
CA VAL A 953 -2.03 -47.63 64.25
C VAL A 953 -1.34 -48.95 64.57
N LYS A 954 -0.77 -49.66 63.58
CA LYS A 954 -0.06 -50.92 63.83
C LYS A 954 1.04 -50.81 64.89
N ALA A 955 1.83 -49.73 64.86
CA ALA A 955 2.89 -49.49 65.84
C ALA A 955 2.35 -49.18 67.25
N LYS A 956 1.19 -48.54 67.38
CA LYS A 956 0.52 -48.30 68.68
C LYS A 956 -0.10 -49.56 69.28
N TRP A 957 -0.41 -50.56 68.45
CA TRP A 957 -0.99 -51.84 68.87
C TRP A 957 0.08 -52.90 69.22
N GLN A 958 1.35 -52.62 68.92
CA GLN A 958 2.52 -53.35 69.42
C GLN A 958 2.98 -52.72 70.73
#